data_AF-A0AB73FZJ9-F1
#
_entry.id   AF-A0AB73FZJ9-F1
#
_cell.length_a   1.000
_cell.length_b   1.000
_cell.length_c   1.000
_cell.angle_alpha   90.00
_cell.angle_beta   90.00
_cell.angle_gamma   90.00
#
_symmetry.space_group_name_H-M   'P 1'
#
loop_
_entity.id
_entity.type
_entity.pdbx_description
1 polymer ?
#
loop_
_entity_poly.entity_id
_entity_poly.type
_entity_poly.pdbx_seq_one_letter_code
_entity_poly.pdbx_strand_id
1 'polypeptide(L)'
;MNRYPIWKYVVMVVALAIGFLYTLPNFFGEAPAVQVSSGKATVKLDSATLSQVEATLTAAQIKPDDVTFENTAANANIRVRLKDTDTQLRVKDLLQKSLNADPSDPQYVVALNLQSASPRWLTALHALPMYLGLDLRGGVHFLLQVDMTGALTKKLDSDASDARTLLRDKNIRDGGVSRVDQSVVVNFSDPQTAEDARKALASSVTELQWATQPGGGGVQVVGTFTPAVQKAVEDAALKQNLTTLHNRVNELGVSEPILQQQGSDRIVVELPGVQDTAKAKDIIGRTATLEARLADPINTHPNPNDPVPPGEELFTQGNQTPVLLKKDVIFTGDRIIDASAGFDEHQRPSVNIRLDSAGGRSVRAVSRENIGKPMAMVLFEKGKGEVLTVATIQSELGDRFQITGQPTPQAAADLALLLRAGSLAAPMDIIEERTIGPSLGADNIKMGVHSVIWGFAAIAVFMILYYMLFGMISVIGLSVNLLLLVAVLSLMQATLTLPGIAAIALALGMAIDSNVLINERVREELRAGHPPQLAIQAGYAHAWATILDSNVTTLIAGLALLAFGSGPVRAFAIVHCLGILTSMFSAVFFSRGLVNLWYGGRKKLKSLAIGQVWKPEGATAGAASFDAADEATDTARAAKLAAPAKGNAPRAGKPQLRNRAQAGLPPKKPGSTQ
;
A
#
# COMPACT_ATOMS: atom_id res chain seq x y z
N MET A 1 -45.25 -16.50 14.77
CA MET A 1 -44.18 -16.63 15.79
C MET A 1 -42.92 -16.02 15.19
N ASN A 2 -42.45 -14.89 15.71
CA ASN A 2 -41.31 -14.16 15.14
C ASN A 2 -40.01 -14.91 15.46
N ARG A 3 -39.71 -16.00 14.77
CA ARG A 3 -38.47 -16.77 14.96
C ARG A 3 -37.39 -16.19 14.05
N TYR A 4 -36.32 -15.67 14.64
CA TYR A 4 -35.12 -15.34 13.87
C TYR A 4 -34.59 -16.66 13.29
N PRO A 5 -34.36 -16.75 11.97
CA PRO A 5 -33.86 -17.98 11.38
C PRO A 5 -32.55 -18.44 12.02
N ILE A 6 -32.38 -19.75 12.23
CA ILE A 6 -31.19 -20.33 12.89
C ILE A 6 -29.91 -19.93 12.15
N TRP A 7 -29.93 -19.89 10.81
CA TRP A 7 -28.77 -19.47 10.01
C TRP A 7 -28.28 -18.06 10.38
N LYS A 8 -29.18 -17.15 10.79
CA LYS A 8 -28.78 -15.80 11.23
C LYS A 8 -28.03 -15.85 12.57
N TYR A 9 -28.44 -16.70 13.49
CA TYR A 9 -27.70 -16.95 14.74
C TYR A 9 -26.32 -17.54 14.47
N VAL A 10 -26.23 -18.49 13.53
CA VAL A 10 -24.93 -19.06 13.11
C VAL A 10 -24.02 -17.96 12.55
N VAL A 11 -24.52 -17.10 11.66
CA VAL A 11 -23.75 -15.97 11.12
C VAL A 11 -23.25 -15.05 12.24
N MET A 12 -24.08 -14.73 13.24
CA MET A 12 -23.64 -13.89 14.37
C MET A 12 -22.52 -14.54 15.19
N VAL A 13 -22.64 -15.84 15.50
CA VAL A 13 -21.63 -16.57 16.28
C VAL A 13 -20.31 -16.66 15.52
N VAL A 14 -20.36 -16.97 14.21
CA VAL A 14 -19.17 -17.01 13.36
C VAL A 14 -18.52 -15.63 13.28
N ALA A 15 -19.30 -14.57 13.07
CA ALA A 15 -18.79 -13.20 13.03
C ALA A 15 -18.12 -12.79 14.36
N LEU A 16 -18.70 -13.17 15.50
CA LEU A 16 -18.10 -12.93 16.82
C LEU A 16 -16.82 -13.75 17.04
N ALA A 17 -16.80 -15.01 16.62
CA ALA A 17 -15.61 -15.85 16.75
C ALA A 17 -14.44 -15.31 15.92
N ILE A 18 -14.70 -14.95 14.66
CA ILE A 18 -13.72 -14.29 13.78
C ILE A 18 -13.31 -12.94 14.39
N GLY A 19 -14.28 -12.13 14.80
CA GLY A 19 -14.03 -10.82 15.37
C GLY A 19 -13.13 -10.89 16.61
N PHE A 20 -13.39 -11.84 17.51
CA PHE A 20 -12.56 -12.07 18.69
C PHE A 20 -11.16 -12.54 18.33
N LEU A 21 -11.03 -13.52 17.42
CA LEU A 21 -9.76 -14.07 16.99
C LEU A 21 -8.83 -13.00 16.39
N TYR A 22 -9.35 -12.14 15.52
CA TYR A 22 -8.57 -11.08 14.86
C TYR A 22 -8.38 -9.83 15.71
N THR A 23 -9.19 -9.63 16.76
CA THR A 23 -8.98 -8.54 17.73
C THR A 23 -7.90 -8.90 18.76
N LEU A 24 -7.77 -10.19 19.09
CA LEU A 24 -6.91 -10.70 20.17
C LEU A 24 -5.44 -10.24 20.09
N PRO A 25 -4.77 -10.21 18.91
CA PRO A 25 -3.38 -9.76 18.80
C PRO A 25 -3.16 -8.31 19.28
N ASN A 26 -4.17 -7.44 19.14
CA ASN A 26 -4.07 -6.02 19.51
C ASN A 26 -3.94 -5.81 21.02
N PHE A 27 -4.31 -6.77 21.86
CA PHE A 27 -4.18 -6.67 23.31
C PHE A 27 -2.76 -6.95 23.82
N PHE A 28 -1.89 -7.54 23.00
CA PHE A 28 -0.52 -7.85 23.41
C PHE A 28 0.42 -6.63 23.29
N GLY A 29 0.07 -5.64 22.47
CA GLY A 29 0.89 -4.45 22.26
C GLY A 29 2.21 -4.74 21.52
N GLU A 30 3.15 -3.80 21.64
CA GLU A 30 4.49 -3.89 21.06
C GLU A 30 5.55 -4.05 22.14
N ALA A 31 6.61 -4.80 21.82
CA ALA A 31 7.79 -5.03 22.65
C ALA A 31 9.05 -4.48 21.96
N PRO A 32 10.01 -3.93 22.72
CA PRO A 32 11.34 -3.58 22.22
C PRO A 32 12.02 -4.76 21.53
N ALA A 33 12.56 -4.54 20.34
CA ALA A 33 13.28 -5.57 19.59
C ALA A 33 14.54 -5.01 18.92
N VAL A 34 15.60 -5.82 18.88
CA VAL A 34 16.77 -5.52 18.07
C VAL A 34 16.67 -6.37 16.80
N GLN A 35 16.77 -5.70 15.66
CA GLN A 35 16.71 -6.34 14.36
C GLN A 35 18.10 -6.33 13.73
N VAL A 36 18.49 -7.47 13.19
CA VAL A 36 19.67 -7.63 12.35
C VAL A 36 19.17 -7.90 10.94
N SER A 37 19.45 -6.96 10.04
CA SER A 37 19.27 -7.11 8.60
C SER A 37 20.62 -7.11 7.90
N SER A 38 20.64 -7.51 6.63
CA SER A 38 21.84 -7.37 5.83
C SER A 38 22.08 -5.89 5.55
N GLY A 39 23.31 -5.43 5.75
CA GLY A 39 23.74 -4.07 5.41
C GLY A 39 24.24 -3.92 3.99
N LYS A 40 24.38 -5.04 3.27
CA LYS A 40 24.95 -5.13 1.93
C LYS A 40 24.09 -6.03 1.08
N ALA A 41 23.79 -5.62 -0.15
CA ALA A 41 22.92 -6.37 -1.06
C ALA A 41 23.42 -7.80 -1.34
N THR A 42 24.72 -8.02 -1.16
CA THR A 42 25.40 -9.27 -1.46
C THR A 42 25.56 -10.19 -0.24
N VAL A 43 25.35 -9.68 0.99
CA VAL A 43 25.41 -10.47 2.22
C VAL A 43 24.02 -11.01 2.53
N LYS A 44 23.89 -12.31 2.82
CA LYS A 44 22.61 -12.92 3.22
C LYS A 44 22.71 -13.43 4.65
N LEU A 45 21.64 -13.26 5.42
CA LEU A 45 21.57 -13.85 6.75
C LEU A 45 21.32 -15.36 6.63
N ASP A 46 22.05 -16.12 7.43
CA ASP A 46 22.00 -17.58 7.47
C ASP A 46 21.85 -18.09 8.92
N SER A 47 21.73 -19.41 9.05
CA SER A 47 21.64 -20.08 10.36
C SER A 47 22.93 -19.92 11.19
N ALA A 48 24.08 -19.68 10.56
CA ALA A 48 25.34 -19.41 11.25
C ALA A 48 25.28 -18.03 11.95
N THR A 49 24.76 -17.01 11.26
CA THR A 49 24.53 -15.67 11.83
C THR A 49 23.56 -15.75 13.01
N LEU A 50 22.49 -16.54 12.91
CA LEU A 50 21.56 -16.79 14.03
C LEU A 50 22.28 -17.41 15.23
N SER A 51 23.09 -18.45 14.99
CA SER A 51 23.86 -19.10 16.05
C SER A 51 24.86 -18.15 16.71
N GLN A 52 25.47 -17.24 15.95
CA GLN A 52 26.38 -16.21 16.46
C GLN A 52 25.64 -15.17 17.32
N VAL A 53 24.43 -14.74 16.91
CA VAL A 53 23.57 -13.85 17.69
C VAL A 53 23.21 -14.51 19.03
N GLU A 54 22.75 -15.77 19.01
CA GLU A 54 22.39 -16.52 20.23
C GLU A 54 23.59 -16.72 21.16
N ALA A 55 24.77 -17.04 20.61
CA ALA A 55 26.00 -17.20 21.37
C ALA A 55 26.42 -15.86 22.02
N THR A 56 26.32 -14.75 21.30
CA THR A 56 26.63 -13.40 21.83
C THR A 56 25.71 -13.03 23.00
N LEU A 57 24.40 -13.29 22.86
CA LEU A 57 23.41 -13.02 23.90
C LEU A 57 23.66 -13.88 25.15
N THR A 58 23.98 -15.17 24.95
CA THR A 58 24.27 -16.11 26.04
C THR A 58 25.55 -15.71 26.78
N ALA A 59 26.61 -15.32 26.07
CA ALA A 59 27.86 -14.85 26.66
C ALA A 59 27.66 -13.57 27.50
N ALA A 60 26.76 -12.69 27.08
CA ALA A 60 26.40 -11.48 27.82
C ALA A 60 25.39 -11.71 28.96
N GLN A 61 24.94 -12.96 29.18
CA GLN A 61 23.90 -13.34 30.14
C GLN A 61 22.55 -12.62 29.94
N ILE A 62 22.22 -12.28 28.70
CA ILE A 62 20.95 -11.63 28.36
C ILE A 62 19.96 -12.70 27.92
N LYS A 63 18.79 -12.78 28.58
CA LYS A 63 17.69 -13.67 28.19
C LYS A 63 16.69 -12.90 27.32
N PRO A 64 16.63 -13.15 26.01
CA PRO A 64 15.61 -12.57 25.14
C PRO A 64 14.25 -13.24 25.38
N ASP A 65 13.16 -12.50 25.17
CA ASP A 65 11.79 -13.02 25.25
C ASP A 65 11.46 -13.90 24.04
N ASP A 66 12.05 -13.57 22.89
CA ASP A 66 11.98 -14.39 21.68
C ASP A 66 13.17 -14.07 20.75
N VAL A 67 13.63 -15.06 20.00
CA VAL A 67 14.54 -14.88 18.88
C VAL A 67 13.90 -15.54 17.67
N THR A 68 13.61 -14.74 16.65
CA THR A 68 13.00 -15.21 15.41
C THR A 68 13.92 -14.94 14.24
N PHE A 69 14.05 -15.94 13.38
CA PHE A 69 14.67 -15.80 12.08
C PHE A 69 13.58 -15.88 11.03
N GLU A 70 13.26 -14.74 10.41
CA GLU A 70 12.37 -14.71 9.28
C GLU A 70 13.21 -14.81 8.01
N ASN A 71 13.22 -16.01 7.43
CA ASN A 71 13.81 -16.26 6.12
C ASN A 71 12.74 -16.15 5.02
N THR A 72 12.21 -14.95 4.83
CA THR A 72 11.29 -14.67 3.72
C THR A 72 12.12 -14.45 2.45
N ALA A 73 11.65 -15.00 1.32
CA ALA A 73 12.39 -15.07 0.05
C ALA A 73 12.97 -13.73 -0.48
N ALA A 74 12.47 -12.58 0.00
CA ALA A 74 12.94 -11.25 -0.38
C ALA A 74 13.82 -10.55 0.68
N ASN A 75 13.74 -10.92 1.97
CA ASN A 75 14.44 -10.23 3.07
C ASN A 75 14.61 -11.15 4.28
N ALA A 76 15.81 -11.72 4.46
CA ALA A 76 16.15 -12.46 5.67
C ALA A 76 16.45 -11.46 6.80
N ASN A 77 15.81 -11.61 7.96
CA ASN A 77 16.11 -10.80 9.14
C ASN A 77 16.09 -11.66 10.41
N ILE A 78 16.97 -11.32 11.35
CA ILE A 78 16.95 -11.89 12.70
C ILE A 78 16.39 -10.82 13.63
N ARG A 79 15.46 -11.22 14.50
CA ARG A 79 14.79 -10.33 15.42
C ARG A 79 14.91 -10.89 16.83
N VAL A 80 15.42 -10.05 17.72
CA VAL A 80 15.61 -10.38 19.13
C VAL A 80 14.66 -9.51 19.94
N ARG A 81 13.60 -10.11 20.47
CA ARG A 81 12.62 -9.42 21.32
C ARG A 81 13.11 -9.38 22.76
N LEU A 82 12.97 -8.21 23.38
CA LEU A 82 13.52 -7.89 24.68
C LEU A 82 12.45 -7.25 25.57
N LYS A 83 12.69 -7.35 26.88
CA LYS A 83 11.75 -6.90 27.90
C LYS A 83 11.65 -5.38 28.01
N ASP A 84 12.76 -4.67 27.80
CA ASP A 84 12.88 -3.23 28.05
C ASP A 84 13.87 -2.55 27.09
N THR A 85 13.71 -1.23 26.95
CA THR A 85 14.49 -0.39 26.04
C THR A 85 15.96 -0.27 26.46
N ASP A 86 16.27 -0.34 27.75
CA ASP A 86 17.65 -0.27 28.24
C ASP A 86 18.44 -1.51 27.82
N THR A 87 17.83 -2.69 27.98
CA THR A 87 18.37 -3.97 27.48
C THR A 87 18.45 -3.95 25.95
N GLN A 88 17.49 -3.33 25.27
CA GLN A 88 17.51 -3.15 23.82
C GLN A 88 18.74 -2.37 23.33
N LEU A 89 19.06 -1.24 23.96
CA LEU A 89 20.24 -0.46 23.63
C LEU A 89 21.52 -1.25 23.88
N ARG A 90 21.61 -1.96 25.01
CA ARG A 90 22.76 -2.81 25.32
C ARG A 90 22.95 -3.94 24.31
N VAL A 91 21.87 -4.61 23.92
CA VAL A 91 21.91 -5.69 22.92
C VAL A 91 22.31 -5.15 21.55
N LYS A 92 21.79 -3.98 21.15
CA LYS A 92 22.20 -3.32 19.90
C LYS A 92 23.71 -3.11 19.87
N ASP A 93 24.28 -2.52 20.92
CA ASP A 93 25.72 -2.23 20.98
C ASP A 93 26.56 -3.51 20.99
N LEU A 94 26.10 -4.57 21.66
CA LEU A 94 26.76 -5.87 21.69
C LEU A 94 26.75 -6.54 20.31
N LEU A 95 25.58 -6.64 19.67
CA LEU A 95 25.45 -7.24 18.35
C LEU A 95 26.17 -6.43 17.29
N GLN A 96 26.15 -5.10 17.39
CA GLN A 96 26.86 -4.25 16.45
C GLN A 96 28.38 -4.46 16.54
N LYS A 97 28.93 -4.68 17.75
CA LYS A 97 30.35 -5.02 17.92
C LYS A 97 30.71 -6.45 17.54
N SER A 98 29.80 -7.42 17.74
CA SER A 98 30.10 -8.82 17.47
C SER A 98 29.93 -9.20 16.00
N LEU A 99 28.97 -8.59 15.30
CA LEU A 99 28.65 -8.89 13.90
C LEU A 99 29.46 -8.03 12.93
N ASN A 100 29.81 -6.79 13.30
CA ASN A 100 30.59 -5.90 12.45
C ASN A 100 32.00 -5.72 12.99
N ALA A 101 32.94 -6.51 12.47
CA ALA A 101 34.35 -6.44 12.85
C ALA A 101 34.99 -5.07 12.52
N ASP A 102 34.60 -4.44 11.41
CA ASP A 102 34.99 -3.09 11.03
C ASP A 102 33.79 -2.12 11.17
N PRO A 103 33.83 -1.16 12.13
CA PRO A 103 32.78 -0.16 12.29
C PRO A 103 32.59 0.77 11.09
N SER A 104 33.63 0.93 10.25
CA SER A 104 33.58 1.78 9.06
C SER A 104 32.90 1.08 7.88
N ASP A 105 32.90 -0.26 7.82
CA ASP A 105 32.30 -1.10 6.77
C ASP A 105 31.35 -2.17 7.35
N PRO A 106 30.21 -1.79 7.93
CA PRO A 106 29.30 -2.75 8.55
C PRO A 106 28.68 -3.66 7.49
N GLN A 107 28.85 -4.98 7.66
CA GLN A 107 28.17 -5.99 6.83
C GLN A 107 26.71 -6.16 7.22
N TYR A 108 26.41 -5.97 8.51
CA TYR A 108 25.08 -6.15 9.08
C TYR A 108 24.55 -4.84 9.63
N VAL A 109 23.29 -4.56 9.32
CA VAL A 109 22.56 -3.43 9.89
C VAL A 109 21.85 -3.90 11.15
N VAL A 110 22.38 -3.49 12.29
CA VAL A 110 21.70 -3.66 13.59
C VAL A 110 20.85 -2.42 13.87
N ALA A 111 19.54 -2.60 13.96
CA ALA A 111 18.56 -1.53 14.12
C ALA A 111 17.67 -1.78 15.36
N LEU A 112 17.28 -0.68 15.99
CA LEU A 112 16.27 -0.69 17.05
C LEU A 112 14.89 -0.66 16.39
N ASN A 113 14.00 -1.57 16.80
CA ASN A 113 12.64 -1.64 16.29
C ASN A 113 11.67 -1.99 17.43
N LEU A 114 10.37 -1.87 17.16
CA LEU A 114 9.31 -2.37 18.02
C LEU A 114 8.61 -3.52 17.28
N GLN A 115 8.25 -4.59 17.97
CA GLN A 115 7.59 -5.74 17.35
C GLN A 115 6.37 -6.17 18.14
N SER A 116 5.40 -6.77 17.46
CA SER A 116 4.23 -7.31 18.12
C SER A 116 4.62 -8.32 19.20
N ALA A 117 4.09 -8.14 20.40
CA ALA A 117 4.23 -9.11 21.49
C ALA A 117 3.28 -10.31 21.35
N SER A 118 2.55 -10.43 20.24
CA SER A 118 1.58 -11.50 20.00
C SER A 118 2.25 -12.90 20.00
N PRO A 119 1.57 -13.92 20.55
CA PRO A 119 2.02 -15.30 20.49
C PRO A 119 2.13 -15.87 19.06
N ARG A 120 3.07 -16.79 18.85
CA ARG A 120 3.34 -17.41 17.54
C ARG A 120 2.14 -18.13 16.91
N TRP A 121 1.22 -18.65 17.72
CA TRP A 121 0.03 -19.34 17.19
C TRP A 121 -0.97 -18.38 16.52
N LEU A 122 -0.99 -17.11 16.93
CA LEU A 122 -1.82 -16.08 16.28
C LEU A 122 -1.21 -15.64 14.95
N THR A 123 0.11 -15.39 14.94
CA THR A 123 0.82 -15.02 13.72
C THR A 123 0.79 -16.14 12.69
N ALA A 124 0.85 -17.41 13.11
CA ALA A 124 0.69 -18.57 12.22
C ALA A 124 -0.70 -18.62 11.53
N LEU A 125 -1.75 -18.10 12.19
CA LEU A 125 -3.10 -17.98 11.62
C LEU A 125 -3.29 -16.69 10.79
N HIS A 126 -2.22 -15.92 10.57
CA HIS A 126 -2.28 -14.58 9.97
C HIS A 126 -3.20 -13.62 10.75
N ALA A 127 -3.40 -13.86 12.04
CA ALA A 127 -4.05 -12.93 12.96
C ALA A 127 -2.98 -11.94 13.43
N LEU A 128 -2.74 -10.91 12.63
CA LEU A 128 -1.80 -9.84 12.91
C LEU A 128 -2.51 -8.67 13.63
N PRO A 129 -1.82 -7.93 14.51
CA PRO A 129 -2.37 -6.70 15.06
C PRO A 129 -2.57 -5.65 13.95
N MET A 130 -3.35 -4.61 14.25
CA MET A 130 -3.45 -3.43 13.39
C MET A 130 -2.10 -2.73 13.28
N TYR A 131 -1.77 -2.26 12.09
CA TYR A 131 -0.59 -1.42 11.88
C TYR A 131 -0.78 -0.07 12.55
N LEU A 132 0.25 0.40 13.24
CA LEU A 132 0.25 1.70 13.91
C LEU A 132 1.04 2.68 13.05
N GLY A 133 0.41 3.82 12.74
CA GLY A 133 1.04 4.90 11.98
C GLY A 133 2.10 5.63 12.80
N LEU A 134 2.82 6.52 12.11
CA LEU A 134 3.92 7.30 12.66
C LEU A 134 3.55 8.04 13.96
N ASP A 135 2.36 8.63 14.03
CA ASP A 135 1.87 9.39 15.20
C ASP A 135 1.67 8.54 16.46
N LEU A 136 1.56 7.22 16.30
CA LEU A 136 1.30 6.27 17.38
C LEU A 136 2.53 5.42 17.71
N ARG A 137 3.31 5.01 16.70
CA ARG A 137 4.51 4.19 16.88
C ARG A 137 5.79 5.02 17.06
N GLY A 138 5.74 6.31 16.75
CA GLY A 138 6.92 7.12 16.51
C GLY A 138 7.62 6.72 15.20
N GLY A 139 8.68 7.43 14.83
CA GLY A 139 9.42 7.19 13.60
C GLY A 139 9.88 8.46 12.92
N VAL A 140 10.09 8.36 11.60
CA VAL A 140 10.45 9.49 10.73
C VAL A 140 9.52 9.64 9.54
N HIS A 141 9.27 10.89 9.15
CA HIS A 141 8.61 11.30 7.92
C HIS A 141 9.58 12.15 7.10
N PHE A 142 9.83 11.73 5.86
CA PHE A 142 10.60 12.47 4.88
C PHE A 142 9.71 12.85 3.70
N LEU A 143 9.82 14.11 3.26
CA LEU A 143 9.34 14.53 1.94
C LEU A 143 10.54 14.69 1.03
N LEU A 144 10.64 13.83 0.03
CA LEU A 144 11.71 13.86 -0.96
C LEU A 144 11.20 14.51 -2.24
N GLN A 145 12.01 15.37 -2.85
CA GLN A 145 11.76 15.96 -4.16
C GLN A 145 12.71 15.32 -5.17
N VAL A 146 12.17 14.87 -6.30
CA VAL A 146 12.95 14.26 -7.40
C VAL A 146 13.34 15.35 -8.40
N ASP A 147 14.61 15.35 -8.83
CA ASP A 147 15.10 16.27 -9.86
C ASP A 147 14.61 15.86 -11.26
N MET A 148 13.43 16.34 -11.63
CA MET A 148 12.82 16.08 -12.94
C MET A 148 13.63 16.66 -14.10
N THR A 149 14.33 17.77 -13.87
CA THR A 149 15.20 18.38 -14.90
C THR A 149 16.38 17.47 -15.19
N GLY A 150 16.98 16.90 -14.15
CA GLY A 150 18.03 15.88 -14.28
C GLY A 150 17.55 14.62 -15.01
N ALA A 151 16.34 14.14 -14.72
CA ALA A 151 15.74 12.99 -15.42
C ALA A 151 15.59 13.23 -16.93
N LEU A 152 15.02 14.38 -17.31
CA LEU A 152 14.85 14.78 -18.72
C LEU A 152 16.19 14.96 -19.41
N THR A 153 17.16 15.58 -18.74
CA THR A 153 18.52 15.78 -19.25
C THR A 153 19.18 14.44 -19.59
N LYS A 154 19.15 13.48 -18.66
CA LYS A 154 19.70 12.15 -18.87
C LYS A 154 19.04 11.43 -20.05
N LYS A 155 17.71 11.53 -20.16
CA LYS A 155 16.98 10.91 -21.27
C LYS A 155 17.38 11.50 -22.63
N LEU A 156 17.52 12.83 -22.70
CA LEU A 156 18.00 13.51 -23.91
C LEU A 156 19.44 13.12 -24.28
N ASP A 157 20.32 12.93 -23.29
CA ASP A 157 21.69 12.49 -23.55
C ASP A 157 21.71 11.06 -24.13
N SER A 158 20.84 10.17 -23.64
CA SER A 158 20.63 8.84 -24.22
C SER A 158 20.12 8.93 -25.66
N ASP A 159 19.05 9.70 -25.90
CA ASP A 159 18.45 9.86 -27.22
C ASP A 159 19.40 10.52 -28.22
N ALA A 160 20.25 11.45 -27.77
CA ALA A 160 21.31 12.04 -28.58
C ALA A 160 22.38 11.00 -28.96
N SER A 161 22.73 10.08 -28.08
CA SER A 161 23.64 8.98 -28.41
C SER A 161 23.01 8.01 -29.42
N ASP A 162 21.73 7.70 -29.27
CA ASP A 162 21.01 6.80 -30.16
C ASP A 162 20.85 7.43 -31.55
N ALA A 163 20.52 8.72 -31.61
CA ALA A 163 20.51 9.51 -32.85
C ALA A 163 21.87 9.47 -33.56
N ARG A 164 22.98 9.70 -32.83
CA ARG A 164 24.33 9.63 -33.40
C ARG A 164 24.65 8.26 -33.98
N THR A 165 24.22 7.20 -33.31
CA THR A 165 24.43 5.82 -33.76
C THR A 165 23.64 5.53 -35.02
N LEU A 166 22.36 5.92 -35.04
CA LEU A 166 21.48 5.72 -36.18
C LEU A 166 21.98 6.45 -37.44
N LEU A 167 22.43 7.70 -37.30
CA LEU A 167 22.95 8.49 -38.41
C LEU A 167 24.21 7.85 -39.00
N ARG A 168 25.10 7.36 -38.14
CA ARG A 168 26.30 6.62 -38.55
C ARG A 168 25.95 5.31 -39.25
N ASP A 169 25.03 4.53 -38.71
CA ASP A 169 24.61 3.24 -39.29
C ASP A 169 23.95 3.42 -40.67
N LYS A 170 23.23 4.54 -40.86
CA LYS A 170 22.66 4.91 -42.17
C LYS A 170 23.62 5.67 -43.09
N ASN A 171 24.89 5.82 -42.70
CA ASN A 171 25.93 6.57 -43.43
C ASN A 171 25.54 8.02 -43.76
N ILE A 172 24.72 8.66 -42.92
CA ILE A 172 24.35 10.06 -43.06
C ILE A 172 25.45 10.90 -42.41
N ARG A 173 26.11 11.78 -43.19
CA ARG A 173 27.16 12.66 -42.67
C ARG A 173 26.54 13.78 -41.83
N ASP A 174 26.75 13.72 -40.53
CA ASP A 174 26.40 14.78 -39.59
C ASP A 174 27.62 15.62 -39.20
N GLY A 175 27.38 16.90 -38.88
CA GLY A 175 28.35 17.84 -38.32
C GLY A 175 28.48 17.74 -36.81
N GLY A 176 28.04 16.62 -36.22
CA GLY A 176 27.96 16.39 -34.78
C GLY A 176 26.53 16.44 -34.25
N VAL A 177 26.23 15.45 -33.42
CA VAL A 177 25.04 15.41 -32.56
C VAL A 177 25.41 15.93 -31.18
N SER A 178 24.72 16.95 -30.70
CA SER A 178 24.91 17.54 -29.36
C SER A 178 23.58 17.85 -28.71
N ARG A 179 23.49 17.66 -27.38
CA ARG A 179 22.39 18.22 -26.60
C ARG A 179 22.65 19.70 -26.35
N VAL A 180 21.66 20.54 -26.60
CA VAL A 180 21.65 21.96 -26.23
C VAL A 180 20.38 22.19 -25.41
N ASP A 181 20.55 22.54 -24.14
CA ASP A 181 19.47 22.66 -23.15
C ASP A 181 18.58 21.39 -23.10
N GLN A 182 17.29 21.52 -23.41
CA GLN A 182 16.30 20.44 -23.48
C GLN A 182 16.04 19.94 -24.91
N SER A 183 17.01 20.12 -25.81
CA SER A 183 16.88 19.75 -27.23
C SER A 183 18.08 18.93 -27.69
N VAL A 184 17.85 18.01 -28.61
CA VAL A 184 18.92 17.34 -29.37
C VAL A 184 19.11 18.09 -30.68
N VAL A 185 20.30 18.64 -30.91
CA VAL A 185 20.64 19.41 -32.11
C VAL A 185 21.64 18.62 -32.94
N VAL A 186 21.34 18.46 -34.22
CA VAL A 186 22.23 17.86 -35.21
C VAL A 186 22.51 18.86 -36.32
N ASN A 187 23.77 19.14 -36.58
CA ASN A 187 24.18 20.09 -37.62
C ASN A 187 24.39 19.37 -38.96
N PHE A 188 23.93 19.98 -40.04
CA PHE A 188 24.14 19.50 -41.41
C PHE A 188 24.57 20.64 -42.34
N SER A 189 25.46 20.32 -43.28
CA SER A 189 25.92 21.28 -44.29
C SER A 189 24.96 21.42 -45.47
N ASP A 190 24.14 20.39 -45.73
CA ASP A 190 23.25 20.31 -46.89
C ASP A 190 21.77 20.11 -46.46
N PRO A 191 20.82 20.89 -47.00
CA PRO A 191 19.40 20.78 -46.67
C PRO A 191 18.77 19.42 -47.02
N GLN A 192 19.20 18.77 -48.10
CA GLN A 192 18.64 17.48 -48.51
C GLN A 192 19.03 16.38 -47.52
N THR A 193 20.30 16.37 -47.13
CA THR A 193 20.85 15.47 -46.12
C THR A 193 20.15 15.67 -44.76
N ALA A 194 19.85 16.92 -44.39
CA ALA A 194 19.11 17.24 -43.17
C ALA A 194 17.68 16.67 -43.16
N GLU A 195 16.97 16.73 -44.30
CA GLU A 195 15.63 16.14 -44.41
C GLU A 195 15.66 14.60 -44.39
N ASP A 196 16.65 13.97 -45.01
CA ASP A 196 16.82 12.52 -44.95
C ASP A 196 17.16 12.07 -43.52
N ALA A 197 18.01 12.82 -42.82
CA ALA A 197 18.28 12.63 -41.40
C ALA A 197 17.02 12.78 -40.55
N ARG A 198 16.23 13.85 -40.76
CA ARG A 198 14.98 14.11 -40.04
C ARG A 198 13.99 12.96 -40.21
N LYS A 199 13.82 12.43 -41.43
CA LYS A 199 12.95 11.26 -41.69
C LYS A 199 13.47 10.00 -40.99
N ALA A 200 14.77 9.75 -41.06
CA ALA A 200 15.38 8.61 -40.37
C ALA A 200 15.18 8.69 -38.85
N LEU A 201 15.49 9.85 -38.26
CA LEU A 201 15.35 10.10 -36.83
C LEU A 201 13.88 10.02 -36.39
N ALA A 202 12.94 10.61 -37.12
CA ALA A 202 11.52 10.54 -36.80
C ALA A 202 10.95 9.11 -36.85
N SER A 203 11.54 8.22 -37.65
CA SER A 203 11.11 6.82 -37.74
C SER A 203 11.63 5.93 -36.62
N SER A 204 12.77 6.27 -36.01
CA SER A 204 13.47 5.39 -35.03
C SER A 204 13.50 5.99 -33.62
N VAL A 205 13.57 7.31 -33.51
CA VAL A 205 13.55 8.06 -32.24
C VAL A 205 12.22 8.81 -32.16
N THR A 206 11.15 8.05 -31.88
CA THR A 206 9.76 8.54 -31.88
C THR A 206 9.41 9.42 -30.69
N GLU A 207 10.28 9.44 -29.68
CA GLU A 207 10.08 10.21 -28.44
C GLU A 207 10.36 11.71 -28.64
N LEU A 208 11.16 12.06 -29.66
CA LEU A 208 11.48 13.43 -30.02
C LEU A 208 10.71 13.89 -31.26
N GLN A 209 10.19 15.10 -31.20
CA GLN A 209 9.63 15.78 -32.36
C GLN A 209 10.76 16.50 -33.10
N TRP A 210 11.08 16.02 -34.29
CA TRP A 210 12.18 16.54 -35.11
C TRP A 210 11.70 17.63 -36.06
N ALA A 211 12.34 18.79 -35.99
CA ALA A 211 12.12 19.93 -36.87
C ALA A 211 13.44 20.39 -37.51
N THR A 212 13.38 20.88 -38.75
CA THR A 212 14.51 21.50 -39.43
C THR A 212 14.48 23.01 -39.21
N GLN A 213 15.62 23.60 -38.86
CA GLN A 213 15.78 25.04 -38.62
C GLN A 213 17.08 25.55 -39.24
N PRO A 214 17.17 26.79 -39.73
CA PRO A 214 18.43 27.39 -40.16
C PRO A 214 19.33 27.65 -38.94
N GLY A 215 20.58 27.19 -38.97
CA GLY A 215 21.51 27.37 -37.84
C GLY A 215 22.90 26.80 -38.08
N GLY A 216 23.92 27.32 -37.38
CA GLY A 216 25.28 26.76 -37.41
C GLY A 216 26.00 26.81 -38.76
N GLY A 217 25.75 27.83 -39.59
CA GLY A 217 26.34 27.95 -40.92
C GLY A 217 25.76 27.00 -41.99
N GLY A 218 24.63 26.33 -41.68
CA GLY A 218 23.92 25.41 -42.57
C GLY A 218 22.48 25.16 -42.11
N VAL A 219 22.07 23.90 -42.05
CA VAL A 219 20.73 23.46 -41.58
C VAL A 219 20.90 22.61 -40.33
N GLN A 220 20.07 22.85 -39.31
CA GLN A 220 20.00 22.07 -38.09
C GLN A 220 18.74 21.23 -38.05
N VAL A 221 18.85 20.01 -37.55
CA VAL A 221 17.71 19.17 -37.17
C VAL A 221 17.65 19.18 -35.65
N VAL A 222 16.56 19.71 -35.11
CA VAL A 222 16.33 19.88 -33.67
C VAL A 222 15.21 18.94 -33.23
N GLY A 223 15.50 18.06 -32.28
CA GLY A 223 14.54 17.18 -31.62
C GLY A 223 14.18 17.71 -30.25
N THR A 224 12.89 17.93 -29.98
CA THR A 224 12.38 18.33 -28.67
C THR A 224 11.33 17.34 -28.16
N PHE A 225 11.19 17.19 -26.84
CA PHE A 225 10.12 16.37 -26.29
C PHE A 225 8.76 17.02 -26.53
N THR A 226 7.76 16.19 -26.83
CA THR A 226 6.37 16.62 -26.73
C THR A 226 5.94 16.66 -25.26
N PRO A 227 4.93 17.47 -24.88
CA PRO A 227 4.44 17.49 -23.50
C PRO A 227 3.99 16.13 -22.97
N ALA A 228 3.50 15.26 -23.86
CA ALA A 228 3.10 13.89 -23.49
C ALA A 228 4.31 13.01 -23.15
N VAL A 229 5.39 13.11 -23.92
CA VAL A 229 6.63 12.36 -23.66
C VAL A 229 7.34 12.91 -22.43
N GLN A 230 7.39 14.23 -22.24
CA GLN A 230 7.96 14.84 -21.04
C GLN A 230 7.28 14.28 -19.78
N LYS A 231 5.94 14.29 -19.75
CA LYS A 231 5.17 13.73 -18.63
C LYS A 231 5.44 12.23 -18.45
N ALA A 232 5.54 11.46 -19.54
CA ALA A 232 5.83 10.04 -19.46
C ALA A 232 7.22 9.75 -18.86
N VAL A 233 8.23 10.57 -19.20
CA VAL A 233 9.58 10.47 -18.62
C VAL A 233 9.58 10.85 -17.15
N GLU A 234 8.87 11.92 -16.78
CA GLU A 234 8.66 12.35 -15.39
C GLU A 234 7.98 11.25 -14.56
N ASP A 235 6.86 10.71 -15.03
CA ASP A 235 6.12 9.63 -14.35
C ASP A 235 6.99 8.35 -14.22
N ALA A 236 7.77 8.02 -15.25
CA ALA A 236 8.68 6.87 -15.23
C ALA A 236 9.83 7.07 -14.23
N ALA A 237 10.43 8.26 -14.18
CA ALA A 237 11.49 8.60 -13.24
C ALA A 237 11.01 8.51 -11.79
N LEU A 238 9.81 9.05 -11.52
CA LEU A 238 9.21 8.97 -10.19
C LEU A 238 8.92 7.52 -9.79
N LYS A 239 8.36 6.70 -10.68
CA LYS A 239 8.07 5.28 -10.41
C LYS A 239 9.34 4.47 -10.15
N GLN A 240 10.41 4.74 -10.89
CA GLN A 240 11.71 4.09 -10.68
C GLN A 240 12.35 4.49 -9.35
N ASN A 241 12.32 5.78 -9.01
CA ASN A 241 12.82 6.26 -7.72
C ASN A 241 11.98 5.69 -6.56
N LEU A 242 10.66 5.60 -6.68
CA LEU A 242 9.78 4.95 -5.70
C LEU A 242 10.15 3.48 -5.47
N THR A 243 10.41 2.74 -6.55
CA THR A 243 10.83 1.33 -6.49
C THR A 243 12.20 1.20 -5.79
N THR A 244 13.12 2.13 -6.08
CA THR A 244 14.44 2.17 -5.45
C THR A 244 14.34 2.48 -3.96
N LEU A 245 13.53 3.46 -3.59
CA LEU A 245 13.27 3.81 -2.19
C LEU A 245 12.62 2.67 -1.44
N HIS A 246 11.68 1.94 -2.05
CA HIS A 246 11.06 0.78 -1.44
C HIS A 246 12.10 -0.26 -1.00
N ASN A 247 13.07 -0.58 -1.86
CA ASN A 247 14.13 -1.54 -1.53
C ASN A 247 15.06 -1.04 -0.42
N ARG A 248 15.50 0.22 -0.51
CA ARG A 248 16.36 0.84 0.52
C ARG A 248 15.70 0.89 1.89
N VAL A 249 14.40 1.15 1.90
CA VAL A 249 13.65 1.19 3.14
C VAL A 249 13.48 -0.21 3.73
N ASN A 250 13.38 -1.26 2.90
CA ASN A 250 13.39 -2.63 3.38
C ASN A 250 14.74 -2.99 4.07
N GLU A 251 15.87 -2.44 3.61
CA GLU A 251 17.20 -2.64 4.24
C GLU A 251 17.26 -2.08 5.67
N LEU A 252 16.51 -1.01 5.95
CA LEU A 252 16.36 -0.46 7.31
C LEU A 252 15.67 -1.42 8.27
N GLY A 253 15.11 -2.52 7.75
CA GLY A 253 14.39 -3.51 8.54
C GLY A 253 13.00 -3.05 8.96
N VAL A 254 12.51 -1.93 8.40
CA VAL A 254 11.17 -1.43 8.65
C VAL A 254 10.18 -2.38 8.00
N SER A 255 9.30 -2.97 8.81
CA SER A 255 8.38 -4.00 8.32
C SER A 255 7.22 -3.41 7.48
N GLU A 256 6.94 -2.12 7.63
CA GLU A 256 5.75 -1.46 7.07
C GLU A 256 6.02 0.00 6.65
N PRO A 257 6.87 0.26 5.64
CA PRO A 257 7.08 1.61 5.17
C PRO A 257 5.93 2.11 4.31
N ILE A 258 5.54 3.36 4.51
CA ILE A 258 4.54 4.02 3.65
C ILE A 258 5.29 4.90 2.68
N LEU A 259 5.35 4.46 1.41
CA LEU A 259 5.87 5.26 0.31
C LEU A 259 4.72 5.69 -0.59
N GLN A 260 4.50 7.00 -0.70
CA GLN A 260 3.42 7.55 -1.51
C GLN A 260 3.91 8.72 -2.36
N GLN A 261 3.46 8.78 -3.61
CA GLN A 261 3.64 9.95 -4.45
C GLN A 261 2.80 11.12 -3.93
N GLN A 262 3.42 12.30 -3.81
CA GLN A 262 2.75 13.54 -3.49
C GLN A 262 2.98 14.54 -4.64
N GLY A 263 1.93 14.82 -5.43
CA GLY A 263 2.06 15.67 -6.60
C GLY A 263 2.82 14.99 -7.75
N SER A 264 3.46 15.78 -8.62
CA SER A 264 4.18 15.26 -9.80
C SER A 264 5.64 14.88 -9.50
N ASP A 265 6.28 15.53 -8.54
CA ASP A 265 7.74 15.49 -8.34
C ASP A 265 8.17 15.08 -6.92
N ARG A 266 7.24 14.73 -6.01
CA ARG A 266 7.57 14.42 -4.61
C ARG A 266 7.14 13.03 -4.19
N ILE A 267 7.88 12.49 -3.24
CA ILE A 267 7.64 11.19 -2.60
C ILE A 267 7.64 11.40 -1.08
N VAL A 268 6.53 11.04 -0.46
CA VAL A 268 6.39 10.94 1.00
C VAL A 268 6.88 9.57 1.42
N VAL A 269 7.79 9.54 2.40
CA VAL A 269 8.31 8.32 3.01
C VAL A 269 8.07 8.40 4.51
N GLU A 270 7.22 7.52 5.03
CA GLU A 270 7.01 7.36 6.47
C GLU A 270 7.57 6.02 6.91
N LEU A 271 8.39 6.06 7.97
CA LEU A 271 9.03 4.90 8.56
C LEU A 271 8.60 4.75 10.02
N PRO A 272 7.45 4.09 10.29
CA PRO A 272 6.99 3.85 11.65
C PRO A 272 7.96 2.97 12.43
N GLY A 273 8.17 3.28 13.71
CA GLY A 273 9.02 2.50 14.61
C GLY A 273 10.53 2.73 14.46
N VAL A 274 10.97 3.51 13.46
CA VAL A 274 12.39 3.85 13.29
C VAL A 274 12.85 4.84 14.34
N GLN A 275 13.82 4.44 15.16
CA GLN A 275 14.34 5.29 16.24
C GLN A 275 15.55 6.12 15.81
N ASP A 276 16.30 5.69 14.79
CA ASP A 276 17.55 6.33 14.34
C ASP A 276 17.33 7.06 13.01
N THR A 277 17.06 8.36 13.11
CA THR A 277 16.73 9.22 11.95
C THR A 277 17.92 9.43 11.05
N ALA A 278 19.11 9.60 11.63
CA ALA A 278 20.36 9.80 10.90
C ALA A 278 20.69 8.57 10.06
N LYS A 279 20.53 7.37 10.63
CA LYS A 279 20.71 6.11 9.90
C LYS A 279 19.67 5.92 8.79
N ALA A 280 18.42 6.30 9.03
CA ALA A 280 17.37 6.25 8.01
C ALA A 280 17.66 7.19 6.82
N LYS A 281 18.02 8.44 7.12
CA LYS A 281 18.44 9.44 6.13
C LYS A 281 19.66 8.99 5.36
N ASP A 282 20.62 8.40 6.05
CA ASP A 282 21.85 7.88 5.48
C ASP A 282 21.61 6.75 4.49
N ILE A 283 20.61 5.89 4.70
CA ILE A 283 20.27 4.77 3.79
C ILE A 283 19.42 5.26 2.62
N ILE A 284 18.45 6.12 2.88
CA ILE A 284 17.57 6.68 1.83
C ILE A 284 18.35 7.58 0.87
N GLY A 285 19.24 8.42 1.40
CA GLY A 285 20.02 9.39 0.65
C GLY A 285 21.24 8.82 -0.08
N ARG A 286 21.54 7.51 0.00
CA ARG A 286 22.70 6.94 -0.68
C ARG A 286 22.55 7.09 -2.19
N THR A 287 23.56 7.61 -2.88
CA THR A 287 23.68 7.39 -4.31
C THR A 287 24.49 6.12 -4.49
N ALA A 288 23.86 5.09 -5.06
CA ALA A 288 24.58 3.91 -5.51
C ALA A 288 25.01 4.16 -6.96
N THR A 289 26.25 3.82 -7.29
CA THR A 289 26.77 3.87 -8.66
C THR A 289 27.27 2.50 -9.03
N LEU A 290 26.72 1.92 -10.08
CA LEU A 290 27.17 0.63 -10.61
C LEU A 290 28.30 0.84 -11.63
N GLU A 291 29.31 -0.02 -11.60
CA GLU A 291 30.43 -0.03 -12.55
C GLU A 291 30.70 -1.45 -13.05
N ALA A 292 30.92 -1.60 -14.34
CA ALA A 292 31.43 -2.85 -14.92
C ALA A 292 32.94 -2.75 -15.09
N ARG A 293 33.68 -3.72 -14.55
CA ARG A 293 35.14 -3.78 -14.60
C ARG A 293 35.60 -5.18 -15.01
N LEU A 294 36.77 -5.29 -15.63
CA LEU A 294 37.38 -6.60 -15.87
C LEU A 294 37.95 -7.15 -14.57
N ALA A 295 37.77 -8.45 -14.33
CA ALA A 295 38.43 -9.14 -13.23
C ALA A 295 39.76 -9.75 -13.69
N ASP A 296 40.68 -9.96 -12.76
CA ASP A 296 41.95 -10.63 -13.10
C ASP A 296 41.67 -12.08 -13.54
N PRO A 297 42.20 -12.54 -14.69
CA PRO A 297 41.91 -13.87 -15.22
C PRO A 297 42.72 -14.99 -14.57
N ILE A 298 43.80 -14.68 -13.85
CA ILE A 298 44.74 -15.65 -13.25
C ILE A 298 44.42 -15.82 -11.77
N ASN A 299 44.21 -14.70 -11.07
CA ASN A 299 43.97 -14.63 -9.63
C ASN A 299 42.72 -13.81 -9.31
N THR A 300 41.58 -14.22 -9.87
CA THR A 300 40.27 -13.59 -9.64
C THR A 300 39.98 -13.44 -8.14
N HIS A 301 40.38 -14.43 -7.34
CA HIS A 301 40.17 -14.50 -5.89
C HIS A 301 41.52 -14.62 -5.17
N PRO A 302 42.24 -13.49 -4.97
CA PRO A 302 43.55 -13.51 -4.32
C PRO A 302 43.44 -13.78 -2.82
N ASN A 303 44.56 -14.10 -2.17
CA ASN A 303 44.60 -14.07 -0.71
C ASN A 303 44.53 -12.59 -0.26
N PRO A 304 43.69 -12.20 0.72
CA PRO A 304 43.53 -10.80 1.12
C PRO A 304 44.82 -10.09 1.56
N ASN A 305 45.84 -10.86 1.98
CA ASN A 305 47.12 -10.34 2.44
C ASN A 305 48.16 -10.16 1.33
N ASP A 306 47.86 -10.59 0.10
CA ASP A 306 48.78 -10.46 -1.02
C ASP A 306 48.81 -9.00 -1.52
N PRO A 307 49.98 -8.48 -1.93
CA PRO A 307 50.08 -7.13 -2.46
C PRO A 307 49.30 -7.00 -3.77
N VAL A 308 48.43 -5.99 -3.85
CA VAL A 308 47.61 -5.69 -5.03
C VAL A 308 48.52 -5.24 -6.19
N PRO A 309 48.44 -5.89 -7.38
CA PRO A 309 49.21 -5.50 -8.54
C PRO A 309 48.91 -4.05 -9.01
N PRO A 310 49.88 -3.34 -9.62
CA PRO A 310 49.64 -2.01 -10.17
C PRO A 310 48.55 -2.03 -11.26
N GLY A 311 47.57 -1.13 -11.15
CA GLY A 311 46.44 -1.05 -12.09
C GLY A 311 45.21 -1.87 -11.67
N GLU A 312 45.31 -2.62 -10.58
CA GLU A 312 44.22 -3.39 -9.99
C GLU A 312 43.79 -2.81 -8.64
N GLU A 313 42.60 -3.22 -8.23
CA GLU A 313 41.95 -2.83 -6.99
C GLU A 313 41.22 -4.03 -6.42
N LEU A 314 41.38 -4.25 -5.11
CA LEU A 314 40.78 -5.36 -4.41
C LEU A 314 39.39 -4.97 -3.93
N PHE A 315 38.39 -5.77 -4.31
CA PHE A 315 37.02 -5.65 -3.85
C PHE A 315 36.58 -6.92 -3.11
N THR A 316 35.40 -6.89 -2.53
CA THR A 316 34.80 -8.05 -1.88
C THR A 316 33.46 -8.43 -2.51
N GLN A 317 33.19 -9.73 -2.57
CA GLN A 317 31.92 -10.31 -2.96
C GLN A 317 31.31 -11.08 -1.77
N GLY A 318 30.06 -10.80 -1.45
CA GLY A 318 29.31 -11.51 -0.40
C GLY A 318 29.97 -11.46 0.96
N ASN A 319 30.19 -12.63 1.56
CA ASN A 319 30.84 -12.80 2.86
C ASN A 319 32.36 -12.52 2.79
N GLN A 320 32.75 -11.33 2.30
CA GLN A 320 34.14 -10.87 2.17
C GLN A 320 35.05 -11.71 1.28
N THR A 321 34.51 -12.38 0.27
CA THR A 321 35.36 -13.10 -0.70
C THR A 321 36.14 -12.06 -1.51
N PRO A 322 37.48 -12.03 -1.46
CA PRO A 322 38.26 -11.07 -2.22
C PRO A 322 38.08 -11.30 -3.72
N VAL A 323 37.96 -10.21 -4.48
CA VAL A 323 37.89 -10.20 -5.93
C VAL A 323 38.80 -9.12 -6.47
N LEU A 324 39.74 -9.49 -7.34
CA LEU A 324 40.71 -8.57 -7.92
C LEU A 324 40.19 -8.03 -9.25
N LEU A 325 40.01 -6.72 -9.32
CA LEU A 325 39.46 -6.04 -10.50
C LEU A 325 40.43 -5.01 -11.05
N LYS A 326 40.41 -4.83 -12.37
CA LYS A 326 41.12 -3.73 -13.02
C LYS A 326 40.46 -2.40 -12.68
N LYS A 327 41.24 -1.33 -12.59
CA LYS A 327 40.74 0.04 -12.33
C LYS A 327 39.93 0.63 -13.50
N ASP A 328 40.13 0.11 -14.71
CA ASP A 328 39.44 0.60 -15.90
C ASP A 328 37.95 0.24 -15.86
N VAL A 329 37.10 1.27 -15.92
CA VAL A 329 35.65 1.14 -15.98
C VAL A 329 35.21 0.95 -17.43
N ILE A 330 34.51 -0.15 -17.71
CA ILE A 330 33.97 -0.46 -19.04
C ILE A 330 32.73 0.40 -19.31
N PHE A 331 31.79 0.40 -18.36
CA PHE A 331 30.60 1.22 -18.38
C PHE A 331 30.04 1.39 -16.96
N THR A 332 29.20 2.41 -16.79
CA THR A 332 28.53 2.76 -15.54
C THR A 332 27.02 2.44 -15.60
N GLY A 333 26.37 2.32 -14.44
CA GLY A 333 24.96 1.92 -14.32
C GLY A 333 23.96 2.86 -14.99
N ASP A 334 24.30 4.15 -15.13
CA ASP A 334 23.51 5.13 -15.89
C ASP A 334 23.34 4.78 -17.37
N ARG A 335 24.18 3.87 -17.90
CA ARG A 335 24.08 3.33 -19.26
C ARG A 335 23.15 2.12 -19.36
N ILE A 336 22.60 1.62 -18.25
CA ILE A 336 21.63 0.51 -18.24
C ILE A 336 20.23 1.09 -18.45
N ILE A 337 19.62 0.74 -19.58
CA ILE A 337 18.22 1.09 -19.88
C ILE A 337 17.28 0.12 -19.18
N ASP A 338 17.59 -1.18 -19.18
CA ASP A 338 16.78 -2.20 -18.54
C ASP A 338 17.63 -3.39 -18.06
N ALA A 339 17.18 -4.00 -16.97
CA ALA A 339 17.69 -5.27 -16.45
C ALA A 339 16.49 -6.13 -16.05
N SER A 340 16.34 -7.32 -16.61
CA SER A 340 15.19 -8.19 -16.32
C SER A 340 15.63 -9.64 -16.10
N ALA A 341 14.97 -10.32 -15.16
CA ALA A 341 15.17 -11.75 -14.98
C ALA A 341 14.52 -12.52 -16.13
N GLY A 342 15.19 -13.57 -16.58
CA GLY A 342 14.74 -14.44 -17.64
C GLY A 342 15.34 -15.83 -17.51
N PHE A 343 15.29 -16.58 -18.60
CA PHE A 343 15.91 -17.89 -18.72
C PHE A 343 16.80 -17.94 -19.95
N ASP A 344 17.94 -18.62 -19.85
CA ASP A 344 18.83 -18.89 -20.98
C ASP A 344 18.25 -19.98 -21.90
N GLU A 345 18.94 -20.26 -23.01
CA GLU A 345 18.57 -21.29 -23.98
C GLU A 345 18.49 -22.71 -23.37
N HIS A 346 19.13 -22.92 -22.21
CA HIS A 346 19.13 -24.16 -21.47
C HIS A 346 18.12 -24.17 -20.31
N GLN A 347 17.17 -23.23 -20.29
CA GLN A 347 16.16 -23.07 -19.24
C GLN A 347 16.75 -22.81 -17.84
N ARG A 348 17.98 -22.27 -17.77
CA ARG A 348 18.58 -21.84 -16.50
C ARG A 348 18.29 -20.37 -16.25
N PRO A 349 18.08 -19.95 -15.00
CA PRO A 349 17.86 -18.54 -14.66
C PRO A 349 19.00 -17.63 -15.17
N SER A 350 18.63 -16.53 -15.80
CA SER A 350 19.55 -15.52 -16.34
C SER A 350 19.04 -14.10 -16.09
N VAL A 351 19.93 -13.12 -16.23
CA VAL A 351 19.57 -11.70 -16.20
C VAL A 351 19.88 -11.08 -17.56
N ASN A 352 18.84 -10.59 -18.23
CA ASN A 352 18.94 -9.86 -19.49
C ASN A 352 19.25 -8.40 -19.19
N ILE A 353 20.29 -7.86 -19.82
CA ILE A 353 20.71 -6.47 -19.69
C ILE A 353 20.59 -5.79 -21.05
N ARG A 354 20.02 -4.58 -21.04
CA ARG A 354 19.99 -3.67 -22.18
C ARG A 354 20.68 -2.36 -21.81
N LEU A 355 21.71 -2.03 -22.56
CA LEU A 355 22.44 -0.78 -22.47
C LEU A 355 21.95 0.23 -23.50
N ASP A 356 22.31 1.49 -23.28
CA ASP A 356 22.26 2.52 -24.32
C ASP A 356 23.32 2.26 -25.40
N SER A 357 23.23 3.02 -26.51
CA SER A 357 24.17 2.87 -27.62
C SER A 357 25.63 3.16 -27.25
N ALA A 358 25.89 4.02 -26.25
CA ALA A 358 27.25 4.34 -25.80
C ALA A 358 27.86 3.20 -24.96
N GLY A 359 27.09 2.65 -24.02
CA GLY A 359 27.45 1.49 -23.22
C GLY A 359 27.65 0.26 -24.08
N GLY A 360 26.75 -0.01 -25.03
CA GLY A 360 26.86 -1.12 -25.98
C GLY A 360 28.14 -1.07 -26.82
N ARG A 361 28.58 0.13 -27.26
CA ARG A 361 29.87 0.30 -27.96
C ARG A 361 31.07 0.01 -27.07
N SER A 362 31.06 0.53 -25.85
CA SER A 362 32.17 0.40 -24.90
C SER A 362 32.37 -1.07 -24.52
N VAL A 363 31.26 -1.77 -24.21
CA VAL A 363 31.25 -3.20 -23.93
C VAL A 363 31.67 -4.03 -25.14
N ARG A 364 31.24 -3.67 -26.35
CA ARG A 364 31.64 -4.37 -27.58
C ARG A 364 33.14 -4.30 -27.84
N ALA A 365 33.73 -3.11 -27.68
CA ALA A 365 35.17 -2.93 -27.85
C ALA A 365 35.97 -3.76 -26.84
N VAL A 366 35.58 -3.71 -25.56
CA VAL A 366 36.30 -4.45 -24.50
C VAL A 366 36.07 -5.96 -24.61
N SER A 367 34.84 -6.41 -24.87
CA SER A 367 34.53 -7.85 -24.92
C SER A 367 35.22 -8.57 -26.09
N ARG A 368 35.40 -7.91 -27.25
CA ARG A 368 36.10 -8.49 -28.41
C ARG A 368 37.53 -8.94 -28.09
N GLU A 369 38.24 -8.19 -27.26
CA GLU A 369 39.65 -8.45 -26.90
C GLU A 369 39.79 -9.28 -25.61
N ASN A 370 38.68 -9.55 -24.92
CA ASN A 370 38.67 -10.17 -23.59
C ASN A 370 37.72 -11.38 -23.50
N ILE A 371 37.46 -12.06 -24.62
CA ILE A 371 36.72 -13.32 -24.64
C ILE A 371 37.45 -14.36 -23.77
N GLY A 372 36.70 -15.06 -22.92
CA GLY A 372 37.22 -16.04 -21.95
C GLY A 372 37.71 -15.42 -20.63
N LYS A 373 37.75 -14.09 -20.50
CA LYS A 373 38.15 -13.41 -19.26
C LYS A 373 36.94 -13.06 -18.40
N PRO A 374 37.08 -13.01 -17.07
CA PRO A 374 36.00 -12.62 -16.17
C PRO A 374 35.75 -11.11 -16.18
N MET A 375 34.48 -10.74 -16.08
CA MET A 375 33.98 -9.37 -15.94
C MET A 375 33.10 -9.32 -14.69
N ALA A 376 33.25 -8.26 -13.90
CA ALA A 376 32.52 -8.06 -12.67
C ALA A 376 31.64 -6.81 -12.75
N MET A 377 30.49 -6.88 -12.08
CA MET A 377 29.64 -5.73 -11.81
C MET A 377 29.84 -5.32 -10.34
N VAL A 378 30.25 -4.09 -10.12
CA VAL A 378 30.56 -3.53 -8.80
C VAL A 378 29.55 -2.45 -8.46
N LEU A 379 28.91 -2.56 -7.31
CA LEU A 379 28.05 -1.53 -6.75
C LEU A 379 28.89 -0.68 -5.80
N PHE A 380 29.00 0.61 -6.08
CA PHE A 380 29.62 1.56 -5.17
C PHE A 380 28.57 2.27 -4.34
N GLU A 381 28.72 2.19 -3.02
CA GLU A 381 27.96 2.98 -2.06
C GLU A 381 28.94 3.74 -1.16
N LYS A 382 28.81 5.07 -1.08
CA LYS A 382 29.73 5.94 -0.31
C LYS A 382 31.22 5.73 -0.65
N GLY A 383 31.52 5.44 -1.91
CA GLY A 383 32.90 5.17 -2.36
C GLY A 383 33.45 3.80 -1.96
N LYS A 384 32.63 2.92 -1.37
CA LYS A 384 33.00 1.51 -1.13
C LYS A 384 32.35 0.64 -2.19
N GLY A 385 33.17 -0.11 -2.92
CA GLY A 385 32.70 -1.03 -3.96
C GLY A 385 32.43 -2.43 -3.41
N GLU A 386 31.29 -3.00 -3.78
CA GLU A 386 30.94 -4.39 -3.52
C GLU A 386 30.63 -5.10 -4.85
N VAL A 387 31.23 -6.27 -5.07
CA VAL A 387 31.04 -7.03 -6.29
C VAL A 387 29.71 -7.77 -6.22
N LEU A 388 28.77 -7.43 -7.11
CA LEU A 388 27.47 -8.11 -7.20
C LEU A 388 27.60 -9.48 -7.88
N THR A 389 28.34 -9.53 -8.99
CA THR A 389 28.49 -10.74 -9.79
C THR A 389 29.80 -10.70 -10.57
N VAL A 390 30.38 -11.88 -10.78
CA VAL A 390 31.55 -12.10 -11.63
C VAL A 390 31.14 -13.15 -12.67
N ALA A 391 31.21 -12.80 -13.95
CA ALA A 391 30.81 -13.67 -15.06
C ALA A 391 31.88 -13.67 -16.15
N THR A 392 32.07 -14.82 -16.80
CA THR A 392 33.02 -14.93 -17.91
C THR A 392 32.42 -14.42 -19.21
N ILE A 393 33.17 -13.62 -19.96
CA ILE A 393 32.77 -13.13 -21.29
C ILE A 393 32.84 -14.30 -22.28
N GLN A 394 31.71 -14.74 -22.82
CA GLN A 394 31.65 -15.91 -23.72
C GLN A 394 31.68 -15.53 -25.22
N SER A 395 31.30 -14.30 -25.55
CA SER A 395 31.20 -13.81 -26.92
C SER A 395 31.38 -12.29 -26.97
N GLU A 396 31.48 -11.73 -28.18
CA GLU A 396 31.43 -10.26 -28.37
C GLU A 396 30.04 -9.75 -27.93
N LEU A 397 30.04 -8.89 -26.91
CA LEU A 397 28.83 -8.38 -26.27
C LEU A 397 28.38 -7.07 -26.93
N GLY A 398 27.08 -6.93 -27.18
CA GLY A 398 26.49 -5.72 -27.77
C GLY A 398 25.85 -4.79 -26.75
N ASP A 399 24.86 -4.03 -27.22
CA ASP A 399 23.89 -3.29 -26.39
C ASP A 399 22.98 -4.23 -25.58
N ARG A 400 22.80 -5.47 -26.04
CA ARG A 400 22.04 -6.51 -25.34
C ARG A 400 22.94 -7.70 -25.05
N PHE A 401 22.93 -8.12 -23.79
CA PHE A 401 23.61 -9.33 -23.35
C PHE A 401 22.92 -9.92 -22.12
N GLN A 402 23.31 -11.14 -21.75
CA GLN A 402 22.75 -11.87 -20.62
C GLN A 402 23.84 -12.32 -19.65
N ILE A 403 23.55 -12.23 -18.35
CA ILE A 403 24.34 -12.83 -17.27
C ILE A 403 23.70 -14.18 -16.94
N THR A 404 24.37 -15.27 -17.32
CA THR A 404 23.88 -16.65 -17.12
C THR A 404 24.40 -17.25 -15.82
N GLY A 405 23.88 -18.44 -15.46
CA GLY A 405 24.39 -19.22 -14.33
C GLY A 405 23.85 -18.81 -12.96
N GLN A 406 22.71 -18.11 -12.90
CA GLN A 406 22.10 -17.78 -11.62
C GLN A 406 21.50 -19.04 -10.96
N PRO A 407 21.68 -19.24 -9.66
CA PRO A 407 21.33 -20.49 -8.98
C PRO A 407 19.82 -20.71 -8.92
N THR A 408 19.03 -19.63 -8.85
CA THR A 408 17.57 -19.68 -8.77
C THR A 408 16.93 -18.54 -9.58
N PRO A 409 15.68 -18.69 -10.03
CA PRO A 409 14.92 -17.59 -10.63
C PRO A 409 14.84 -16.36 -9.72
N GLN A 410 14.76 -16.58 -8.40
CA GLN A 410 14.75 -15.51 -7.41
C GLN A 410 16.07 -14.75 -7.39
N ALA A 411 17.21 -15.45 -7.38
CA ALA A 411 18.53 -14.80 -7.42
C ALA A 411 18.71 -13.95 -8.69
N ALA A 412 18.19 -14.41 -9.83
CA ALA A 412 18.17 -13.61 -11.06
C ALA A 412 17.28 -12.37 -10.93
N ALA A 413 16.10 -12.48 -10.31
CA ALA A 413 15.22 -11.34 -10.04
C ALA A 413 15.85 -10.31 -9.10
N ASP A 414 16.48 -10.77 -8.02
CA ASP A 414 17.19 -9.93 -7.05
C ASP A 414 18.36 -9.21 -7.73
N LEU A 415 19.18 -9.91 -8.51
CA LEU A 415 20.29 -9.31 -9.25
C LEU A 415 19.79 -8.30 -10.30
N ALA A 416 18.75 -8.63 -11.07
CA ALA A 416 18.16 -7.72 -12.04
C ALA A 416 17.62 -6.44 -11.37
N LEU A 417 17.05 -6.58 -10.18
CA LEU A 417 16.60 -5.45 -9.37
C LEU A 417 17.77 -4.59 -8.91
N LEU A 418 18.84 -5.19 -8.38
CA LEU A 418 20.04 -4.46 -7.94
C LEU A 418 20.73 -3.74 -9.10
N LEU A 419 20.83 -4.35 -10.27
CA LEU A 419 21.40 -3.72 -11.47
C LEU A 419 20.55 -2.53 -11.94
N ARG A 420 19.21 -2.61 -11.78
CA ARG A 420 18.29 -1.50 -12.09
C ARG A 420 18.29 -0.40 -11.02
N ALA A 421 18.47 -0.80 -9.76
CA ALA A 421 18.50 0.09 -8.60
C ALA A 421 19.86 0.78 -8.39
N GLY A 422 20.92 0.22 -8.99
CA GLY A 422 22.30 0.73 -8.95
C GLY A 422 22.52 2.08 -9.65
N SER A 423 21.47 2.68 -10.22
CA SER A 423 21.44 4.10 -10.57
C SER A 423 20.03 4.66 -10.34
N LEU A 424 19.92 5.70 -9.52
CA LEU A 424 18.68 6.49 -9.42
C LEU A 424 18.33 7.09 -10.79
N ALA A 425 17.04 7.11 -11.15
CA ALA A 425 16.59 7.75 -12.38
C ALA A 425 17.01 9.22 -12.37
N ALA A 426 16.74 9.90 -11.26
CA ALA A 426 17.22 11.24 -10.96
C ALA A 426 17.62 11.38 -9.49
N PRO A 427 18.55 12.32 -9.17
CA PRO A 427 18.84 12.71 -7.80
C PRO A 427 17.55 13.10 -7.04
N MET A 428 17.59 12.95 -5.73
CA MET A 428 16.49 13.36 -4.85
C MET A 428 17.02 14.10 -3.64
N ASP A 429 16.30 15.14 -3.24
CA ASP A 429 16.63 15.96 -2.08
C ASP A 429 15.53 15.85 -1.03
N ILE A 430 15.92 15.81 0.25
CA ILE A 430 14.98 15.84 1.36
C ILE A 430 14.61 17.29 1.62
N ILE A 431 13.37 17.68 1.31
CA ILE A 431 12.87 19.04 1.48
C ILE A 431 12.12 19.24 2.80
N GLU A 432 11.62 18.16 3.40
CA GLU A 432 10.99 18.18 4.72
C GLU A 432 11.37 16.94 5.53
N GLU A 433 11.67 17.13 6.81
CA GLU A 433 11.98 16.07 7.76
C GLU A 433 11.19 16.31 9.05
N ARG A 434 10.40 15.32 9.48
CA ARG A 434 9.73 15.32 10.77
C ARG A 434 10.03 14.02 11.50
N THR A 435 10.34 14.12 12.78
CA THR A 435 10.60 12.97 13.64
C THR A 435 9.63 12.99 14.79
N ILE A 436 9.01 11.85 15.07
CA ILE A 436 8.13 11.67 16.22
C ILE A 436 8.75 10.62 17.13
N GLY A 437 8.98 10.98 18.39
CA GLY A 437 9.56 10.07 19.36
C GLY A 437 8.59 8.92 19.74
N PRO A 438 9.08 7.69 19.95
CA PRO A 438 8.23 6.56 20.39
C PRO A 438 7.47 6.83 21.70
N SER A 439 8.03 7.64 22.60
CA SER A 439 7.37 8.01 23.87
C SER A 439 6.11 8.85 23.64
N LEU A 440 6.16 9.84 22.75
CA LEU A 440 5.00 10.65 22.37
C LEU A 440 3.92 9.78 21.71
N GLY A 441 4.33 8.85 20.84
CA GLY A 441 3.42 7.88 20.24
C GLY A 441 2.72 6.99 21.28
N ALA A 442 3.49 6.43 22.21
CA ALA A 442 2.94 5.59 23.28
C ALA A 442 1.95 6.35 24.17
N ASP A 443 2.23 7.62 24.49
CA ASP A 443 1.32 8.45 25.28
C ASP A 443 0.06 8.84 24.48
N ASN A 444 0.19 9.12 23.19
CA ASN A 444 -0.94 9.33 22.28
C ASN A 444 -1.85 8.09 22.22
N ILE A 445 -1.27 6.87 22.16
CA ILE A 445 -2.04 5.62 22.21
C ILE A 445 -2.79 5.52 23.54
N LYS A 446 -2.12 5.72 24.68
CA LYS A 446 -2.76 5.63 26.01
C LYS A 446 -3.93 6.61 26.13
N MET A 447 -3.70 7.88 25.77
CA MET A 447 -4.73 8.92 25.83
C MET A 447 -5.89 8.62 24.87
N GLY A 448 -5.59 8.14 23.66
CA GLY A 448 -6.58 7.75 22.66
C GLY A 448 -7.45 6.58 23.14
N VAL A 449 -6.83 5.51 23.63
CA VAL A 449 -7.53 4.34 24.18
C VAL A 449 -8.37 4.74 25.40
N HIS A 450 -7.83 5.53 26.33
CA HIS A 450 -8.60 6.04 27.47
C HIS A 450 -9.79 6.89 27.03
N SER A 451 -9.64 7.74 26.02
CA SER A 451 -10.75 8.56 25.48
C SER A 451 -11.88 7.69 24.93
N VAL A 452 -11.56 6.63 24.20
CA VAL A 452 -12.55 5.67 23.68
C VAL A 452 -13.22 4.91 24.83
N ILE A 453 -12.47 4.45 25.84
CA ILE A 453 -13.01 3.72 26.98
C ILE A 453 -13.95 4.59 27.83
N TRP A 454 -13.53 5.81 28.18
CA TRP A 454 -14.36 6.71 28.98
C TRP A 454 -15.59 7.18 28.20
N GLY A 455 -15.45 7.46 26.90
CA GLY A 455 -16.57 7.76 26.02
C GLY A 455 -17.58 6.60 25.94
N PHE A 456 -17.08 5.37 25.75
CA PHE A 456 -17.90 4.16 25.76
C PHE A 456 -18.62 3.97 27.10
N ALA A 457 -17.93 4.14 28.23
CA ALA A 457 -18.49 3.97 29.56
C ALA A 457 -19.61 5.00 29.83
N ALA A 458 -19.38 6.28 29.51
CA ALA A 458 -20.37 7.33 29.68
C ALA A 458 -21.63 7.07 28.83
N ILE A 459 -21.44 6.70 27.56
CA ILE A 459 -22.51 6.29 26.65
C ILE A 459 -23.26 5.09 27.19
N ALA A 460 -22.55 4.06 27.67
CA ALA A 460 -23.15 2.85 28.18
C ALA A 460 -24.01 3.10 29.43
N VAL A 461 -23.50 3.88 30.39
CA VAL A 461 -24.24 4.29 31.58
C VAL A 461 -25.51 5.05 31.18
N PHE A 462 -25.40 6.03 30.28
CA PHE A 462 -26.56 6.79 29.81
C PHE A 462 -27.61 5.89 29.16
N MET A 463 -27.20 4.98 28.26
CA MET A 463 -28.13 4.08 27.58
C MET A 463 -28.82 3.12 28.55
N ILE A 464 -28.09 2.54 29.49
CA ILE A 464 -28.66 1.62 30.48
C ILE A 464 -29.63 2.36 31.39
N LEU A 465 -29.30 3.57 31.85
CA LEU A 465 -30.20 4.36 32.70
C LEU A 465 -31.46 4.80 31.95
N TYR A 466 -31.33 5.25 30.69
CA TYR A 466 -32.44 5.82 29.93
C TYR A 466 -33.34 4.75 29.27
N TYR A 467 -32.76 3.67 28.74
CA TYR A 467 -33.48 2.61 28.01
C TYR A 467 -33.57 1.28 28.77
N MET A 468 -33.03 1.18 29.98
CA MET A 468 -33.04 -0.04 30.81
C MET A 468 -32.50 -1.26 30.05
N LEU A 469 -33.31 -2.32 29.86
CA LEU A 469 -32.86 -3.55 29.22
C LEU A 469 -32.58 -3.36 27.73
N PHE A 470 -33.35 -2.52 27.03
CA PHE A 470 -33.03 -2.14 25.65
C PHE A 470 -31.71 -1.37 25.58
N GLY A 471 -31.41 -0.57 26.60
CA GLY A 471 -30.12 0.08 26.78
C GLY A 471 -28.97 -0.91 26.86
N MET A 472 -29.12 -1.96 27.68
CA MET A 472 -28.12 -3.04 27.78
C MET A 472 -27.90 -3.75 26.43
N ILE A 473 -28.98 -4.04 25.68
CA ILE A 473 -28.89 -4.65 24.35
C ILE A 473 -28.15 -3.71 23.37
N SER A 474 -28.44 -2.41 23.40
CA SER A 474 -27.72 -1.40 22.61
C SER A 474 -26.23 -1.34 22.97
N VAL A 475 -25.87 -1.42 24.25
CA VAL A 475 -24.46 -1.43 24.69
C VAL A 475 -23.73 -2.69 24.24
N ILE A 476 -24.37 -3.85 24.28
CA ILE A 476 -23.80 -5.09 23.74
C ILE A 476 -23.60 -4.95 22.22
N GLY A 477 -24.59 -4.42 21.49
CA GLY A 477 -24.45 -4.13 20.07
C GLY A 477 -23.29 -3.16 19.80
N LEU A 478 -23.15 -2.10 20.58
CA LEU A 478 -22.05 -1.16 20.45
C LEU A 478 -20.69 -1.82 20.71
N SER A 479 -20.61 -2.74 21.68
CA SER A 479 -19.39 -3.53 21.97
C SER A 479 -19.02 -4.42 20.79
N VAL A 480 -20.01 -5.09 20.18
CA VAL A 480 -19.81 -5.92 18.99
C VAL A 480 -19.38 -5.07 17.79
N ASN A 481 -19.92 -3.85 17.65
CA ASN A 481 -19.47 -2.92 16.62
C ASN A 481 -17.99 -2.59 16.78
N LEU A 482 -17.55 -2.19 17.97
CA LEU A 482 -16.14 -1.87 18.23
C LEU A 482 -15.22 -3.07 18.00
N LEU A 483 -15.62 -4.26 18.46
CA LEU A 483 -14.89 -5.51 18.24
C LEU A 483 -14.75 -5.84 16.75
N LEU A 484 -15.84 -5.73 15.97
CA LEU A 484 -15.80 -5.99 14.53
C LEU A 484 -14.98 -4.93 13.78
N LEU A 485 -15.04 -3.66 14.21
CA LEU A 485 -14.24 -2.59 13.61
C LEU A 485 -12.74 -2.88 13.77
N VAL A 486 -12.30 -3.20 14.99
CA VAL A 486 -10.89 -3.55 15.25
C VAL A 486 -10.48 -4.81 14.50
N ALA A 487 -11.35 -5.82 14.45
CA ALA A 487 -11.09 -7.05 13.71
C ALA A 487 -10.91 -6.81 12.20
N VAL A 488 -11.76 -5.98 11.58
CA VAL A 488 -11.67 -5.68 10.14
C VAL A 488 -10.45 -4.81 9.84
N LEU A 489 -10.13 -3.83 10.68
CA LEU A 489 -8.89 -3.05 10.55
C LEU A 489 -7.65 -3.95 10.63
N SER A 490 -7.66 -4.92 11.55
CA SER A 490 -6.59 -5.93 11.68
C SER A 490 -6.55 -6.82 10.44
N LEU A 491 -7.68 -7.33 9.96
CA LEU A 491 -7.73 -8.20 8.78
C LEU A 491 -7.24 -7.49 7.51
N MET A 492 -7.58 -6.22 7.34
CA MET A 492 -7.16 -5.41 6.19
C MET A 492 -5.74 -4.87 6.32
N GLN A 493 -5.10 -5.05 7.49
CA GLN A 493 -3.79 -4.46 7.82
C GLN A 493 -3.76 -2.95 7.53
N ALA A 494 -4.87 -2.27 7.86
CA ALA A 494 -5.00 -0.84 7.66
C ALA A 494 -4.24 -0.08 8.77
N THR A 495 -3.46 0.92 8.40
CA THR A 495 -2.69 1.73 9.34
C THR A 495 -3.61 2.63 10.18
N LEU A 496 -3.58 2.44 11.49
CA LEU A 496 -4.26 3.26 12.48
C LEU A 496 -3.39 4.47 12.85
N THR A 497 -3.91 5.68 12.69
CA THR A 497 -3.25 6.94 13.05
C THR A 497 -3.98 7.61 14.23
N LEU A 498 -3.44 8.71 14.76
CA LEU A 498 -4.12 9.48 15.81
C LEU A 498 -5.49 10.02 15.35
N PRO A 499 -5.64 10.60 14.14
CA PRO A 499 -6.95 10.87 13.56
C PRO A 499 -7.81 9.61 13.41
N GLY A 500 -7.22 8.46 13.07
CA GLY A 500 -7.90 7.17 13.04
C GLY A 500 -8.55 6.82 14.39
N ILE A 501 -7.85 7.02 15.52
CA ILE A 501 -8.44 6.82 16.85
C ILE A 501 -9.61 7.79 17.09
N ALA A 502 -9.48 9.05 16.67
CA ALA A 502 -10.58 10.00 16.74
C ALA A 502 -11.79 9.56 15.88
N ALA A 503 -11.54 8.94 14.72
CA ALA A 503 -12.58 8.34 13.90
C ALA A 503 -13.28 7.17 14.60
N ILE A 504 -12.57 6.35 15.38
CA ILE A 504 -13.18 5.30 16.23
C ILE A 504 -14.14 5.93 17.24
N ALA A 505 -13.70 6.99 17.94
CA ALA A 505 -14.53 7.70 18.91
C ALA A 505 -15.77 8.33 18.25
N LEU A 506 -15.60 8.93 17.07
CA LEU A 506 -16.70 9.48 16.28
C LEU A 506 -17.66 8.38 15.80
N ALA A 507 -17.12 7.28 15.27
CA ALA A 507 -17.90 6.11 14.84
C ALA A 507 -18.70 5.51 15.99
N LEU A 508 -18.15 5.50 17.21
CA LEU A 508 -18.87 5.08 18.41
C LEU A 508 -20.09 5.97 18.70
N GLY A 509 -19.91 7.29 18.59
CA GLY A 509 -20.97 8.28 18.73
C GLY A 509 -22.06 8.14 17.66
N MET A 510 -21.70 7.97 16.39
CA MET A 510 -22.72 7.78 15.34
C MET A 510 -23.37 6.39 15.40
N ALA A 511 -22.65 5.36 15.86
CA ALA A 511 -23.19 4.01 15.98
C ALA A 511 -24.28 3.90 17.06
N ILE A 512 -24.26 4.74 18.09
CA ILE A 512 -25.34 4.77 19.06
C ILE A 512 -26.63 5.35 18.47
N ASP A 513 -26.56 6.31 17.54
CA ASP A 513 -27.75 6.94 16.95
C ASP A 513 -28.67 5.91 16.30
N SER A 514 -28.09 4.92 15.61
CA SER A 514 -28.85 3.82 15.02
C SER A 514 -29.60 3.00 16.08
N ASN A 515 -28.99 2.78 17.25
CA ASN A 515 -29.62 2.07 18.36
C ASN A 515 -30.70 2.93 19.05
N VAL A 516 -30.47 4.23 19.18
CA VAL A 516 -31.43 5.20 19.74
C VAL A 516 -32.67 5.30 18.85
N LEU A 517 -32.50 5.42 17.53
CA LEU A 517 -33.59 5.45 16.56
C LEU A 517 -34.48 4.20 16.64
N ILE A 518 -33.88 3.02 16.76
CA ILE A 518 -34.62 1.77 16.95
C ILE A 518 -35.41 1.81 18.27
N ASN A 519 -34.77 2.19 19.36
CA ASN A 519 -35.42 2.21 20.68
C ASN A 519 -36.59 3.22 20.73
N GLU A 520 -36.42 4.42 20.17
CA GLU A 520 -37.49 5.41 20.11
C GLU A 520 -38.61 4.98 19.17
N ARG A 521 -38.30 4.39 18.01
CA ARG A 521 -39.35 3.88 17.12
C ARG A 521 -40.16 2.76 17.80
N VAL A 522 -39.50 1.86 18.54
CA VAL A 522 -40.21 0.84 19.34
C VAL A 522 -41.08 1.49 20.42
N ARG A 523 -40.61 2.55 21.11
CA ARG A 523 -41.42 3.31 22.07
C ARG A 523 -42.63 3.96 21.40
N GLU A 524 -42.47 4.52 20.21
CA GLU A 524 -43.55 5.15 19.44
C GLU A 524 -44.65 4.13 19.10
N GLU A 525 -44.28 2.96 18.60
CA GLU A 525 -45.23 1.87 18.31
C GLU A 525 -45.95 1.36 19.58
N LEU A 526 -45.29 1.38 20.74
CA LEU A 526 -45.91 1.07 22.03
C LEU A 526 -46.87 2.16 22.52
N ARG A 527 -46.56 3.44 22.25
CA ARG A 527 -47.47 4.57 22.52
C ARG A 527 -48.73 4.48 21.66
N ALA A 528 -48.58 4.05 20.41
CA ALA A 528 -49.68 3.78 19.49
C ALA A 528 -50.57 2.58 19.90
N GLY A 529 -50.19 1.83 20.95
CA GLY A 529 -51.00 0.75 21.52
C GLY A 529 -50.73 -0.63 20.91
N HIS A 530 -49.72 -0.77 20.05
CA HIS A 530 -49.37 -2.08 19.49
C HIS A 530 -48.84 -3.03 20.57
N PRO A 531 -49.14 -4.34 20.47
CA PRO A 531 -48.61 -5.32 21.41
C PRO A 531 -47.08 -5.38 21.34
N PRO A 532 -46.38 -5.64 22.46
CA PRO A 532 -44.92 -5.62 22.56
C PRO A 532 -44.13 -6.28 21.42
N GLN A 533 -44.53 -7.49 21.00
CA GLN A 533 -43.86 -8.17 19.89
C GLN A 533 -44.05 -7.49 18.54
N LEU A 534 -45.24 -6.94 18.29
CA LEU A 534 -45.54 -6.23 17.04
C LEU A 534 -44.81 -4.89 17.01
N ALA A 535 -44.77 -4.18 18.14
CA ALA A 535 -44.05 -2.93 18.30
C ALA A 535 -42.53 -3.09 18.04
N ILE A 536 -41.92 -4.20 18.49
CA ILE A 536 -40.52 -4.51 18.15
C ILE A 536 -40.38 -4.72 16.64
N GLN A 537 -41.24 -5.53 16.02
CA GLN A 537 -41.12 -5.82 14.59
C GLN A 537 -41.32 -4.56 13.72
N ALA A 538 -42.36 -3.79 14.00
CA ALA A 538 -42.67 -2.54 13.32
C ALA A 538 -41.57 -1.50 13.57
N GLY A 539 -41.08 -1.39 14.80
CA GLY A 539 -40.01 -0.47 15.16
C GLY A 539 -38.73 -0.69 14.36
N TYR A 540 -38.26 -1.94 14.27
CA TYR A 540 -37.09 -2.28 13.45
C TYR A 540 -37.33 -2.13 11.95
N ALA A 541 -38.55 -2.39 11.46
CA ALA A 541 -38.88 -2.25 10.05
C ALA A 541 -38.91 -0.78 9.61
N HIS A 542 -39.49 0.10 10.42
CA HIS A 542 -39.58 1.53 10.14
C HIS A 542 -38.24 2.25 10.36
N ALA A 543 -37.48 1.88 11.39
CA ALA A 543 -36.17 2.49 11.65
C ALA A 543 -35.12 2.17 10.57
N TRP A 544 -35.24 1.05 9.84
CA TRP A 544 -34.25 0.62 8.85
C TRP A 544 -34.00 1.65 7.74
N ALA A 545 -35.06 2.25 7.18
CA ALA A 545 -34.92 3.20 6.08
C ALA A 545 -34.16 4.46 6.53
N THR A 546 -34.47 5.01 7.70
CA THR A 546 -33.81 6.18 8.27
C THR A 546 -32.36 5.90 8.64
N ILE A 547 -32.09 4.72 9.21
CA ILE A 547 -30.71 4.29 9.56
C ILE A 547 -29.87 4.13 8.30
N LEU A 548 -30.42 3.51 7.26
CA LEU A 548 -29.72 3.34 5.99
C LEU A 548 -29.41 4.70 5.36
N ASP A 549 -30.39 5.61 5.30
CA ASP A 549 -30.23 6.93 4.69
C ASP A 549 -29.15 7.80 5.38
N SER A 550 -29.19 7.85 6.72
CA SER A 550 -28.20 8.58 7.52
C SER A 550 -26.78 8.01 7.38
N ASN A 551 -26.64 6.68 7.40
CA ASN A 551 -25.34 6.02 7.23
C ASN A 551 -24.81 6.10 5.79
N VAL A 552 -25.67 6.04 4.77
CA VAL A 552 -25.25 6.21 3.38
C VAL A 552 -24.76 7.64 3.13
N THR A 553 -25.43 8.65 3.70
CA THR A 553 -25.00 10.05 3.57
C THR A 553 -23.62 10.28 4.17
N THR A 554 -23.37 9.76 5.37
CA THR A 554 -22.05 9.84 6.02
C THR A 554 -21.00 9.01 5.29
N LEU A 555 -21.37 7.84 4.76
CA LEU A 555 -20.49 7.00 3.95
C LEU A 555 -20.04 7.70 2.67
N ILE A 556 -20.89 8.48 2.00
CA ILE A 556 -20.50 9.25 0.81
C ILE A 556 -19.38 10.25 1.14
N ALA A 557 -19.50 10.96 2.27
CA ALA A 557 -18.44 11.87 2.72
C ALA A 557 -17.15 11.11 3.05
N GLY A 558 -17.25 9.96 3.73
CA GLY A 558 -16.12 9.07 4.00
C GLY A 558 -15.42 8.58 2.72
N LEU A 559 -16.18 8.18 1.69
CA LEU A 559 -15.64 7.75 0.40
C LEU A 559 -14.94 8.89 -0.35
N ALA A 560 -15.46 10.11 -0.28
CA ALA A 560 -14.80 11.29 -0.84
C ALA A 560 -13.45 11.56 -0.15
N LEU A 561 -13.41 11.49 1.19
CA LEU A 561 -12.15 11.60 1.95
C LEU A 561 -11.18 10.45 1.65
N LEU A 562 -11.68 9.25 1.37
CA LEU A 562 -10.84 8.11 0.98
C LEU A 562 -10.22 8.28 -0.42
N ALA A 563 -10.96 8.88 -1.36
CA ALA A 563 -10.53 9.09 -2.74
C ALA A 563 -9.56 10.26 -2.89
N PHE A 564 -9.79 11.36 -2.15
CA PHE A 564 -9.03 12.60 -2.30
C PHE A 564 -8.12 12.94 -1.12
N GLY A 565 -8.30 12.30 0.03
CA GLY A 565 -7.46 12.49 1.21
C GLY A 565 -6.11 11.81 1.07
N SER A 566 -5.09 12.39 1.69
CA SER A 566 -3.74 11.84 1.80
C SER A 566 -3.35 11.59 3.26
N GLY A 567 -2.39 10.69 3.48
CA GLY A 567 -1.79 10.42 4.79
C GLY A 567 -2.83 10.20 5.91
N PRO A 568 -2.80 11.00 7.00
CA PRO A 568 -3.70 10.81 8.14
C PRO A 568 -5.20 10.97 7.84
N VAL A 569 -5.58 11.83 6.88
CA VAL A 569 -7.00 12.05 6.52
C VAL A 569 -7.58 10.82 5.83
N ARG A 570 -6.78 10.16 4.99
CA ARG A 570 -7.17 8.90 4.35
C ARG A 570 -7.34 7.78 5.37
N ALA A 571 -6.44 7.69 6.34
CA ALA A 571 -6.54 6.74 7.45
C ALA A 571 -7.80 6.96 8.30
N PHE A 572 -8.11 8.22 8.63
CA PHE A 572 -9.39 8.60 9.27
C PHE A 572 -10.60 8.09 8.46
N ALA A 573 -10.58 8.31 7.14
CA ALA A 573 -11.68 7.90 6.25
C ALA A 573 -11.90 6.39 6.21
N ILE A 574 -10.81 5.58 6.22
CA ILE A 574 -10.89 4.12 6.27
C ILE A 574 -11.64 3.67 7.53
N VAL A 575 -11.21 4.16 8.70
CA VAL A 575 -11.83 3.82 9.98
C VAL A 575 -13.29 4.27 10.02
N HIS A 576 -13.59 5.47 9.53
CA HIS A 576 -14.95 6.02 9.49
C HIS A 576 -15.89 5.16 8.62
N CYS A 577 -15.49 4.85 7.39
CA CYS A 577 -16.25 4.00 6.47
C CYS A 577 -16.50 2.61 7.06
N LEU A 578 -15.45 1.97 7.60
CA LEU A 578 -15.57 0.66 8.24
C LEU A 578 -16.48 0.70 9.47
N GLY A 579 -16.36 1.74 10.30
CA GLY A 579 -17.18 1.93 11.49
C GLY A 579 -18.67 2.06 11.17
N ILE A 580 -19.02 2.72 10.07
CA ILE A 580 -20.40 2.79 9.57
C ILE A 580 -20.90 1.39 9.14
N LEU A 581 -20.10 0.65 8.38
CA LEU A 581 -20.48 -0.68 7.88
C LEU A 581 -20.67 -1.68 9.03
N THR A 582 -19.75 -1.72 10.00
CA THR A 582 -19.85 -2.60 11.16
C THR A 582 -21.00 -2.17 12.09
N SER A 583 -21.27 -0.86 12.18
CA SER A 583 -22.39 -0.32 12.95
C SER A 583 -23.74 -0.78 12.39
N MET A 584 -23.93 -0.70 11.08
CA MET A 584 -25.16 -1.17 10.44
C MET A 584 -25.42 -2.66 10.70
N PHE A 585 -24.38 -3.49 10.62
CA PHE A 585 -24.49 -4.91 10.96
C PHE A 585 -24.87 -5.10 12.43
N SER A 586 -24.19 -4.41 13.35
CA SER A 586 -24.45 -4.59 14.77
C SER A 586 -25.82 -4.05 15.22
N ALA A 587 -26.16 -2.82 14.84
CA ALA A 587 -27.39 -2.16 15.27
C ALA A 587 -28.65 -2.83 14.69
N VAL A 588 -28.60 -3.33 13.45
CA VAL A 588 -29.80 -3.86 12.78
C VAL A 588 -29.86 -5.38 12.81
N PHE A 589 -28.76 -6.07 12.49
CA PHE A 589 -28.76 -7.52 12.39
C PHE A 589 -28.51 -8.18 13.75
N PHE A 590 -27.52 -7.71 14.51
CA PHE A 590 -27.15 -8.30 15.79
C PHE A 590 -28.13 -7.93 16.92
N SER A 591 -28.42 -6.64 17.09
CA SER A 591 -29.36 -6.15 18.12
C SER A 591 -30.74 -6.79 18.00
N ARG A 592 -31.28 -6.89 16.77
CA ARG A 592 -32.56 -7.58 16.49
C ARG A 592 -32.52 -9.06 16.87
N GLY A 593 -31.41 -9.74 16.58
CA GLY A 593 -31.19 -11.13 16.96
C GLY A 593 -31.20 -11.34 18.48
N LEU A 594 -30.58 -10.42 19.22
CA LEU A 594 -30.52 -10.44 20.68
C LEU A 594 -31.86 -10.11 21.33
N VAL A 595 -32.56 -9.07 20.87
CA VAL A 595 -33.93 -8.74 21.30
C VAL A 595 -34.86 -9.93 21.09
N ASN A 596 -34.76 -10.60 19.93
CA ASN A 596 -35.61 -11.75 19.64
C ASN A 596 -35.23 -13.00 20.45
N LEU A 597 -33.95 -13.18 20.77
CA LEU A 597 -33.51 -14.27 21.66
C LEU A 597 -34.11 -14.09 23.07
N TRP A 598 -34.14 -12.85 23.57
CA TRP A 598 -34.63 -12.55 24.92
C TRP A 598 -36.16 -12.52 25.03
N TYR A 599 -36.84 -11.90 24.05
CA TYR A 599 -38.29 -11.66 24.08
C TYR A 599 -39.10 -12.59 23.16
N GLY A 600 -38.49 -13.26 22.18
CA GLY A 600 -39.19 -14.08 21.18
C GLY A 600 -39.86 -15.35 21.73
N GLY A 601 -39.44 -15.83 22.90
CA GLY A 601 -40.01 -17.01 23.56
C GLY A 601 -41.23 -16.74 24.47
N ARG A 602 -41.52 -15.48 24.83
CA ARG A 602 -42.56 -15.15 25.83
C ARG A 602 -43.89 -14.80 25.15
N LYS A 603 -44.86 -15.71 25.24
CA LYS A 603 -46.19 -15.61 24.59
C LYS A 603 -47.13 -14.54 25.17
N LYS A 604 -46.84 -13.98 26.36
CA LYS A 604 -47.69 -12.98 27.05
C LYS A 604 -46.84 -11.86 27.69
N LEU A 605 -46.06 -11.14 26.88
CA LEU A 605 -45.38 -9.94 27.37
C LEU A 605 -46.39 -8.82 27.59
N LYS A 606 -46.57 -8.40 28.84
CA LYS A 606 -47.44 -7.28 29.23
C LYS A 606 -46.70 -5.93 29.22
N SER A 607 -45.38 -5.93 29.34
CA SER A 607 -44.54 -4.73 29.35
C SER A 607 -43.16 -5.00 28.77
N LEU A 608 -42.54 -3.95 28.22
CA LEU A 608 -41.15 -3.93 27.78
C LEU A 608 -40.36 -3.01 28.70
N ALA A 609 -39.19 -3.46 29.16
CA ALA A 609 -38.27 -2.63 29.92
C ALA A 609 -37.48 -1.71 28.97
N ILE A 610 -38.16 -0.68 28.46
CA ILE A 610 -37.61 0.31 27.51
C ILE A 610 -37.66 1.74 28.08
N GLY A 611 -37.80 1.93 29.39
CA GLY A 611 -37.94 3.25 30.03
C GLY A 611 -39.38 3.81 30.02
N GLN A 612 -39.56 5.10 30.34
CA GLN A 612 -40.88 5.73 30.44
C GLN A 612 -41.55 5.88 29.06
N VAL A 613 -42.64 5.15 28.85
CA VAL A 613 -43.51 5.31 27.68
C VAL A 613 -44.58 6.33 28.05
N TRP A 614 -44.32 7.62 27.79
CA TRP A 614 -45.32 8.67 28.02
C TRP A 614 -46.53 8.47 27.11
N LYS A 615 -47.73 8.49 27.70
CA LYS A 615 -49.00 8.54 26.98
C LYS A 615 -49.69 9.85 27.37
N PRO A 616 -50.12 10.69 26.42
CA PRO A 616 -50.89 11.89 26.76
C PRO A 616 -52.20 11.51 27.46
N GLU A 617 -52.51 12.16 28.59
CA GLU A 617 -53.80 12.04 29.25
C GLU A 617 -54.89 12.57 28.31
N GLY A 618 -55.69 11.66 27.76
CA GLY A 618 -56.76 11.95 26.80
C GLY A 618 -57.02 10.84 25.78
N ALA A 619 -56.07 9.94 25.54
CA ALA A 619 -56.23 8.85 24.56
C ALA A 619 -57.14 7.68 25.02
N THR A 620 -57.69 7.73 26.25
CA THR A 620 -58.59 6.71 26.81
C THR A 620 -60.08 7.08 26.74
N ALA A 621 -60.46 8.20 26.12
CA ALA A 621 -61.86 8.61 26.01
C ALA A 621 -62.56 8.18 24.70
N GLY A 622 -61.85 7.59 23.73
CA GLY A 622 -62.41 7.21 22.42
C GLY A 622 -62.59 5.71 22.15
N ALA A 623 -62.17 4.84 23.05
CA ALA A 623 -62.11 3.39 22.81
C ALA A 623 -63.21 2.57 23.54
N ALA A 624 -64.25 3.22 24.05
CA ALA A 624 -65.31 2.56 24.83
C ALA A 624 -66.72 2.68 24.20
N SER A 625 -66.84 2.93 22.90
CA SER A 625 -68.14 2.99 22.21
C SER A 625 -68.21 2.23 20.88
N PHE A 626 -67.31 1.30 20.62
CA PHE A 626 -67.43 0.35 19.51
C PHE A 626 -67.46 -1.08 20.04
N ASP A 627 -68.45 -1.38 20.87
CA ASP A 627 -68.88 -2.74 21.13
C ASP A 627 -70.42 -2.78 21.06
N ALA A 628 -70.93 -3.71 20.25
CA ALA A 628 -72.34 -4.10 20.07
C ALA A 628 -73.25 -3.22 19.17
N ALA A 629 -72.91 -3.06 17.87
CA ALA A 629 -73.95 -2.73 16.87
C ALA A 629 -73.71 -3.17 15.41
N ASP A 630 -72.57 -3.74 15.00
CA ASP A 630 -72.29 -3.93 13.56
C ASP A 630 -71.83 -5.33 13.14
N GLU A 631 -72.32 -6.37 13.85
CA GLU A 631 -72.07 -7.78 13.48
C GLU A 631 -73.27 -8.44 12.75
N ALA A 632 -74.35 -7.71 12.50
CA ALA A 632 -75.57 -8.25 11.87
C ALA A 632 -75.80 -7.79 10.41
N THR A 633 -74.98 -6.90 9.85
CA THR A 633 -75.29 -6.25 8.56
C THR A 633 -74.44 -6.71 7.38
N ASP A 634 -73.31 -7.40 7.60
CA ASP A 634 -72.37 -7.73 6.51
C ASP A 634 -72.39 -9.19 6.03
N THR A 635 -73.07 -10.09 6.76
CA THR A 635 -73.30 -11.48 6.33
C THR A 635 -74.44 -11.61 5.31
N ALA A 636 -75.29 -10.59 5.14
CA ALA A 636 -76.38 -10.58 4.17
C ALA A 636 -75.97 -10.07 2.77
N ARG A 637 -74.80 -9.42 2.62
CA ARG A 637 -74.37 -8.80 1.35
C ARG A 637 -73.42 -9.66 0.53
N ALA A 638 -72.70 -10.59 1.16
CA ALA A 638 -71.76 -11.49 0.48
C ALA A 638 -72.41 -12.75 -0.15
N ALA A 639 -73.65 -13.10 0.22
CA ALA A 639 -74.31 -14.33 -0.24
C ALA A 639 -75.17 -14.19 -1.51
N LYS A 640 -75.22 -13.02 -2.16
CA LYS A 640 -76.15 -12.74 -3.28
C LYS A 640 -75.51 -12.54 -4.66
N LEU A 641 -74.24 -12.91 -4.85
CA LEU A 641 -73.51 -12.70 -6.10
C LEU A 641 -72.88 -13.97 -6.72
N ALA A 642 -73.32 -15.16 -6.31
CA ALA A 642 -72.85 -16.42 -6.89
C ALA A 642 -74.01 -17.35 -7.28
N ALA A 643 -74.52 -17.24 -8.52
CA ALA A 643 -75.14 -18.33 -9.28
C ALA A 643 -75.32 -17.94 -10.78
N PRO A 644 -75.29 -18.90 -11.74
CA PRO A 644 -74.93 -18.66 -13.14
C PRO A 644 -76.12 -18.63 -14.11
N ALA A 645 -75.96 -18.00 -15.28
CA ALA A 645 -76.87 -18.19 -16.43
C ALA A 645 -76.12 -18.16 -17.78
N LYS A 646 -76.58 -19.04 -18.68
CA LYS A 646 -75.97 -19.50 -19.93
C LYS A 646 -76.21 -18.57 -21.15
N GLY A 647 -75.22 -18.53 -22.05
CA GLY A 647 -75.37 -18.75 -23.50
C GLY A 647 -75.93 -17.65 -24.42
N ASN A 648 -75.08 -17.05 -25.26
CA ASN A 648 -75.11 -17.15 -26.75
C ASN A 648 -74.20 -16.08 -27.41
N ALA A 649 -73.40 -16.50 -28.40
CA ALA A 649 -72.75 -15.65 -29.41
C ALA A 649 -73.68 -15.49 -30.66
N PRO A 650 -73.33 -14.86 -31.82
CA PRO A 650 -72.12 -14.11 -32.23
C PRO A 650 -72.38 -12.83 -33.10
N ARG A 651 -71.35 -12.03 -33.46
CA ARG A 651 -70.96 -11.63 -34.85
C ARG A 651 -70.05 -10.36 -34.98
N ALA A 652 -68.90 -10.59 -35.64
CA ALA A 652 -68.24 -9.85 -36.73
C ALA A 652 -68.22 -8.29 -36.82
N GLY A 653 -67.00 -7.74 -36.99
CA GLY A 653 -66.74 -6.43 -37.61
C GLY A 653 -65.25 -6.06 -37.61
N LYS A 654 -64.61 -6.02 -38.79
CA LYS A 654 -63.16 -5.80 -39.04
C LYS A 654 -62.76 -4.29 -39.05
N PRO A 655 -61.44 -3.95 -39.16
CA PRO A 655 -60.82 -2.72 -38.65
C PRO A 655 -60.64 -1.62 -39.71
N GLN A 656 -60.30 -0.39 -39.29
CA GLN A 656 -59.73 0.63 -40.17
C GLN A 656 -58.50 1.32 -39.56
N LEU A 657 -57.42 1.24 -40.33
CA LEU A 657 -56.18 2.02 -40.28
C LEU A 657 -56.42 3.46 -40.75
N ARG A 658 -55.69 4.44 -40.19
CA ARG A 658 -54.99 5.44 -41.03
C ARG A 658 -53.85 6.21 -40.33
N ASN A 659 -52.66 6.00 -40.88
CA ASN A 659 -51.42 6.79 -40.86
C ASN A 659 -51.58 8.33 -40.89
N ARG A 660 -50.64 9.04 -40.23
CA ARG A 660 -49.46 9.76 -40.79
C ARG A 660 -48.82 10.61 -39.67
N ALA A 661 -47.52 10.48 -39.41
CA ALA A 661 -46.41 11.37 -39.87
C ALA A 661 -46.46 12.78 -39.22
N GLN A 662 -45.41 13.53 -38.91
CA GLN A 662 -43.94 13.42 -38.86
C GLN A 662 -43.46 14.76 -38.22
N ALA A 663 -42.14 14.90 -37.98
CA ALA A 663 -41.40 16.16 -37.73
C ALA A 663 -41.52 16.78 -36.33
N GLY A 664 -40.46 17.26 -35.68
CA GLY A 664 -39.05 17.41 -36.03
C GLY A 664 -38.32 18.13 -34.89
N LEU A 665 -37.05 17.77 -34.66
CA LEU A 665 -36.05 18.53 -33.89
C LEU A 665 -35.40 19.60 -34.81
N PRO A 666 -34.45 20.45 -34.34
CA PRO A 666 -34.44 21.53 -33.33
C PRO A 666 -33.93 22.86 -34.00
N PRO A 667 -33.37 23.91 -33.31
CA PRO A 667 -31.96 23.90 -32.85
C PRO A 667 -31.57 24.83 -31.65
N LYS A 668 -30.29 24.69 -31.26
CA LYS A 668 -29.41 25.40 -30.27
C LYS A 668 -29.40 26.95 -30.28
N LYS A 669 -28.98 27.56 -29.13
CA LYS A 669 -27.80 28.48 -28.88
C LYS A 669 -27.96 29.31 -27.55
N PRO A 670 -27.02 30.19 -27.07
CA PRO A 670 -25.81 29.90 -26.26
C PRO A 670 -25.51 30.91 -25.07
N GLY A 671 -24.39 30.72 -24.34
CA GLY A 671 -23.69 31.74 -23.50
C GLY A 671 -24.12 31.81 -22.01
N SER A 672 -23.30 32.13 -20.99
CA SER A 672 -21.96 32.74 -20.88
C SER A 672 -21.36 32.58 -19.45
N THR A 673 -20.03 32.56 -19.40
CA THR A 673 -19.05 32.89 -18.32
C THR A 673 -19.50 33.58 -17.01
N GLN A 674 -19.00 33.07 -15.88
CA GLN A 674 -18.01 33.73 -15.00
C GLN A 674 -17.20 32.69 -14.25
#